data_AF-A0A5C5ZJ80-F1
#
_entry.id   AF-A0A5C5ZJ80-F1
#
_cell.length_a   1.000
_cell.length_b   1.000
_cell.length_c   1.000
_cell.angle_alpha   90.00
_cell.angle_beta   90.00
_cell.angle_gamma   90.00
#
_symmetry.space_group_name_H-M   'P 1'
#
loop_
_entity.id
_entity.type
_entity.pdbx_description
1 polymer ?
#
loop_
_entity_poly.entity_id
_entity_poly.type
_entity_poly.pdbx_seq_one_letter_code
_entity_poly.pdbx_strand_id
1 'polypeptide(L)'
;MTPLTARTLLTVLLISAAAAVSPARGEPAGGDAQAADSADQENPKSDLEKILRPLLEGHRGVVTAAVKHLGTGESFTHEADRPMPTASLIKLPLMVAAYEAIDRGETALDHKITLREEDKVPGSGVLTPHIGAGAEITLADAIQLMIAFSDNTATNLVIDQVGLGATTELMEGLGLHNTKLNAKVFRRDTSINPEGSRAYGLGSTTAAEILSLVEMLHARELVSPAASDAMLERLFACQDRGKLCRYLPEETRVAHKGGSVSASRCDAGLMETPAGPIALAIFTTDNEDRSWGDENEAELLAGEFGRVVYQHFNNPDDKPVAITARVLSIGADGLLVESLQRTLNASMDPSPLIGVDGDFGPNTEKAVKRFQAENGLESDGRVDAATWRALGPLLTEDDPAPAPEVVNSTVEERKPADPLDGPPLVTCAAYAIADADTGEFLWGKDENVVRDPASITKLMPALLVVAYAEENPAVLDEVVTYSKRADETSGSTSAVRAGEQLSLRETLYGLMLPSGNDASVAIAEHLGDRLAPEGFDPEAPAYDKFVAAMNAKAAELGMKDTGYKNTHGLTDDGHVTTAADMLLIAKEAWSYPLMRKVVGTRVHGCTLSSVDGYQRNVIWKNSNRLLGFEGFDGLKTGTTTPAGACLVSTGERDGRRLFVVTLGSASTASRYVDSRNLYRWAWSQLGASSQQGAE
;
A
#
# COMPACT_ATOMS: atom_id res chain seq x y z
N MET A 1 28.93 -15.96 56.69
CA MET A 1 28.91 -15.53 58.10
C MET A 1 28.80 -14.01 58.13
N THR A 2 27.68 -13.52 58.64
CA THR A 2 27.28 -12.15 59.03
C THR A 2 28.17 -11.59 60.18
N PRO A 3 28.09 -10.31 60.65
CA PRO A 3 26.85 -9.51 60.81
C PRO A 3 26.86 -7.97 60.58
N LEU A 4 25.62 -7.48 60.61
CA LEU A 4 25.05 -6.13 60.71
C LEU A 4 25.68 -5.14 61.72
N THR A 5 25.43 -3.84 61.49
CA THR A 5 24.80 -2.81 62.39
C THR A 5 25.01 -1.40 61.78
N ALA A 6 24.25 -0.31 61.97
CA ALA A 6 22.91 0.02 62.49
C ALA A 6 22.59 1.50 62.12
N ARG A 7 21.29 1.85 62.16
CA ARG A 7 20.59 3.14 61.94
C ARG A 7 21.20 4.43 62.53
N THR A 8 20.86 5.59 61.94
CA THR A 8 20.33 6.77 62.67
C THR A 8 19.42 7.63 61.77
N LEU A 9 18.20 7.91 62.24
CA LEU A 9 17.22 8.90 61.75
C LEU A 9 17.59 10.31 62.25
N LEU A 10 17.27 11.37 61.50
CA LEU A 10 16.99 12.68 62.10
C LEU A 10 15.75 13.33 61.47
N THR A 11 14.73 13.49 62.31
CA THR A 11 13.49 14.22 62.10
C THR A 11 13.66 15.66 62.57
N VAL A 12 13.13 16.65 61.85
CA VAL A 12 12.81 17.99 62.40
C VAL A 12 11.36 18.33 62.04
N LEU A 13 10.58 18.64 63.07
CA LEU A 13 9.16 18.96 63.05
C LEU A 13 8.95 20.14 64.02
N LEU A 14 8.26 21.20 63.56
CA LEU A 14 7.68 22.31 64.35
C LEU A 14 6.49 22.81 63.50
N ILE A 15 5.25 22.37 63.70
CA ILE A 15 4.20 22.77 64.67
C ILE A 15 3.94 24.29 64.74
N SER A 16 2.78 24.75 64.24
CA SER A 16 1.57 25.13 65.03
C SER A 16 0.45 25.66 64.11
N ALA A 17 -0.70 24.96 64.02
CA ALA A 17 -2.01 25.27 64.66
C ALA A 17 -2.88 26.29 63.87
N ALA A 18 -3.94 25.88 63.16
CA ALA A 18 -5.26 25.34 63.57
C ALA A 18 -6.33 26.42 63.81
N ALA A 19 -7.42 26.36 63.03
CA ALA A 19 -8.81 26.55 63.50
C ALA A 19 -9.80 26.07 62.43
N ALA A 20 -10.59 25.06 62.80
CA ALA A 20 -11.71 24.53 62.05
C ALA A 20 -13.02 25.13 62.57
N VAL A 21 -14.02 25.33 61.70
CA VAL A 21 -15.44 25.18 62.06
C VAL A 21 -16.24 24.76 60.81
N SER A 22 -16.93 23.62 60.91
CA SER A 22 -18.17 23.28 60.21
C SER A 22 -19.13 22.76 61.31
N PRO A 23 -20.46 22.91 61.22
CA PRO A 23 -21.34 22.03 60.43
C PRO A 23 -22.54 22.80 59.80
N ALA A 24 -23.42 22.28 58.95
CA ALA A 24 -24.32 21.16 59.15
C ALA A 24 -25.13 20.80 57.88
N ARG A 25 -25.72 19.60 57.91
CA ARG A 25 -26.51 18.90 56.88
C ARG A 25 -27.89 19.49 56.61
N GLY A 26 -28.39 19.28 55.38
CA GLY A 26 -29.80 19.27 55.02
C GLY A 26 -30.03 18.87 53.55
N GLU A 27 -30.70 17.74 53.31
CA GLU A 27 -31.36 17.32 52.06
C GLU A 27 -32.87 17.15 52.38
N PRO A 28 -33.81 16.93 51.42
CA PRO A 28 -33.84 17.22 49.97
C PRO A 28 -35.20 17.84 49.50
N ALA A 29 -35.34 18.31 48.25
CA ALA A 29 -36.57 18.25 47.42
C ALA A 29 -36.40 19.01 46.09
N GLY A 30 -36.96 18.45 45.01
CA GLY A 30 -36.82 18.93 43.63
C GLY A 30 -37.67 20.14 43.22
N GLY A 31 -37.43 20.59 41.99
CA GLY A 31 -38.22 21.60 41.28
C GLY A 31 -37.53 22.00 39.98
N ASP A 32 -38.18 21.71 38.85
CA ASP A 32 -37.76 21.98 37.48
C ASP A 32 -37.63 23.47 37.11
N ALA A 33 -36.80 23.68 36.08
CA ALA A 33 -36.86 24.72 35.04
C ALA A 33 -36.58 26.19 35.42
N GLN A 34 -35.48 26.74 34.89
CA GLN A 34 -35.51 27.48 33.62
C GLN A 34 -34.09 27.87 33.15
N ALA A 35 -33.90 27.74 31.85
CA ALA A 35 -32.68 28.05 31.11
C ALA A 35 -32.28 29.53 31.23
N ALA A 36 -30.99 29.78 31.41
CA ALA A 36 -30.35 31.04 31.08
C ALA A 36 -29.13 30.74 30.21
N ASP A 37 -29.33 31.11 28.96
CA ASP A 37 -28.42 31.15 27.82
C ASP A 37 -27.06 31.77 28.18
N SER A 38 -25.97 31.06 27.87
CA SER A 38 -24.63 31.65 27.79
C SER A 38 -23.94 31.11 26.54
N ALA A 39 -24.23 31.80 25.43
CA ALA A 39 -23.48 31.92 24.19
C ALA A 39 -22.14 31.15 24.13
N ASP A 40 -22.14 30.13 23.28
CA ASP A 40 -20.94 29.54 22.67
C ASP A 40 -20.11 30.65 22.03
N GLN A 41 -18.89 30.86 22.55
CA GLN A 41 -17.84 31.51 21.78
C GLN A 41 -17.31 30.47 20.79
N GLU A 42 -17.69 30.60 19.52
CA GLU A 42 -17.14 29.83 18.40
C GLU A 42 -15.60 29.94 18.39
N ASN A 43 -14.94 28.85 18.77
CA ASN A 43 -13.51 28.68 18.59
C ASN A 43 -13.25 28.52 17.07
N PRO A 44 -12.33 29.28 16.46
CA PRO A 44 -12.09 29.17 15.02
C PRO A 44 -11.59 27.76 14.69
N LYS A 45 -12.33 27.03 13.82
CA LYS A 45 -11.94 25.70 13.33
C LYS A 45 -10.53 25.74 12.74
N SER A 46 -9.65 24.83 13.19
CA SER A 46 -8.26 24.76 12.72
C SER A 46 -8.19 24.53 11.21
N ASP A 47 -7.13 25.02 10.56
CA ASP A 47 -6.95 24.81 9.12
C ASP A 47 -6.81 23.32 8.77
N LEU A 48 -6.26 22.52 9.69
CA LEU A 48 -6.18 21.07 9.58
C LEU A 48 -7.57 20.40 9.45
N GLU A 49 -8.57 20.87 10.21
CA GLU A 49 -9.94 20.35 10.11
C GLU A 49 -10.55 20.59 8.74
N LYS A 50 -10.34 21.77 8.16
CA LYS A 50 -10.92 22.15 6.85
C LYS A 50 -10.37 21.28 5.72
N ILE A 51 -9.15 20.79 5.84
CA ILE A 51 -8.49 19.96 4.82
C ILE A 51 -8.84 18.48 5.03
N LEU A 52 -8.78 17.99 6.27
CA LEU A 52 -8.97 16.57 6.54
C LEU A 52 -10.43 16.13 6.49
N ARG A 53 -11.37 16.96 6.97
CA ARG A 53 -12.79 16.54 7.05
C ARG A 53 -13.39 16.14 5.69
N PRO A 54 -13.25 16.93 4.60
CA PRO A 54 -13.76 16.54 3.29
C PRO A 54 -13.10 15.27 2.73
N LEU A 55 -11.80 15.09 2.99
CA LEU A 55 -11.06 13.90 2.58
C LEU A 55 -11.63 12.63 3.23
N LEU A 56 -11.89 12.67 4.54
CA LEU A 56 -12.42 11.52 5.27
C LEU A 56 -13.89 11.22 4.92
N GLU A 57 -14.71 12.26 4.77
CA GLU A 57 -16.14 12.14 4.43
C GLU A 57 -16.38 11.71 2.97
N GLY A 58 -15.38 11.85 2.10
CA GLY A 58 -15.44 11.41 0.70
C GLY A 58 -15.31 9.90 0.49
N HIS A 59 -14.88 9.16 1.52
CA HIS A 59 -14.64 7.72 1.43
C HIS A 59 -15.93 6.90 1.46
N ARG A 60 -16.03 5.87 0.63
CA ARG A 60 -17.15 4.92 0.64
C ARG A 60 -16.97 3.84 1.71
N GLY A 61 -17.29 4.22 2.94
CA GLY A 61 -17.22 3.37 4.13
C GLY A 61 -17.31 4.21 5.40
N VAL A 62 -17.08 3.60 6.56
CA VAL A 62 -16.94 4.30 7.83
C VAL A 62 -15.48 4.66 8.04
N VAL A 63 -15.18 5.91 8.38
CA VAL A 63 -13.82 6.38 8.64
C VAL A 63 -13.72 6.96 10.06
N THR A 64 -12.63 6.67 10.76
CA THR A 64 -12.26 7.36 12.00
C THR A 64 -10.80 7.77 11.92
N ALA A 65 -10.46 8.93 12.48
CA ALA A 65 -9.10 9.42 12.46
C ALA A 65 -8.78 10.29 13.68
N ALA A 66 -7.51 10.30 14.06
CA ALA A 66 -6.98 11.18 15.10
C ALA A 66 -5.54 11.60 14.75
N VAL A 67 -5.20 12.86 14.98
CA VAL A 67 -3.89 13.45 14.71
C VAL A 67 -3.53 14.38 15.86
N LYS A 68 -2.26 14.39 16.26
CA LYS A 68 -1.70 15.39 17.17
C LYS A 68 -0.25 15.65 16.86
N HIS A 69 0.10 16.91 16.65
CA HIS A 69 1.49 17.35 16.63
C HIS A 69 1.99 17.48 18.07
N LEU A 70 2.97 16.68 18.46
CA LEU A 70 3.35 16.52 19.87
C LEU A 70 4.14 17.72 20.41
N GLY A 71 4.76 18.52 19.53
CA GLY A 71 5.43 19.77 19.92
C GLY A 71 4.48 20.96 20.15
N THR A 72 3.52 21.19 19.26
CA THR A 72 2.62 22.36 19.29
C THR A 72 1.30 22.08 20.03
N GLY A 73 0.92 20.81 20.14
CA GLY A 73 -0.38 20.39 20.69
C GLY A 73 -1.54 20.52 19.70
N GLU A 74 -1.32 21.01 18.48
CA GLU A 74 -2.36 21.08 17.46
C GLU A 74 -2.86 19.67 17.12
N SER A 75 -4.18 19.50 17.12
CA SER A 75 -4.82 18.19 16.98
C SER A 75 -6.07 18.24 16.12
N PHE A 76 -6.43 17.09 15.54
CA PHE A 76 -7.67 16.87 14.82
C PHE A 76 -8.22 15.49 15.13
N THR A 77 -9.55 15.38 15.22
CA THR A 77 -10.25 14.11 15.44
C THR A 77 -11.50 14.02 14.58
N HIS A 78 -11.77 12.83 14.03
CA HIS A 78 -12.98 12.51 13.28
C HIS A 78 -13.53 11.17 13.77
N GLU A 79 -14.71 11.19 14.40
CA GLU A 79 -15.34 10.01 15.04
C GLU A 79 -14.37 9.19 15.90
N ALA A 80 -13.41 9.85 16.57
CA ALA A 80 -12.22 9.20 17.08
C ALA A 80 -12.49 8.21 18.24
N ASP A 81 -13.63 8.31 18.91
CA ASP A 81 -14.07 7.43 20.00
C ASP A 81 -14.89 6.22 19.51
N ARG A 82 -15.17 6.13 18.21
CA ARG A 82 -15.94 5.01 17.64
C ARG A 82 -15.07 3.74 17.64
N PRO A 83 -15.55 2.61 18.20
CA PRO A 83 -14.82 1.36 18.13
C PRO A 83 -14.72 0.82 16.70
N MET A 84 -13.51 0.49 16.27
CA MET A 84 -13.16 0.02 14.93
C MET A 84 -12.44 -1.33 14.98
N PRO A 85 -12.59 -2.17 13.94
CA PRO A 85 -11.75 -3.36 13.78
C PRO A 85 -10.29 -2.97 13.63
N THR A 86 -9.41 -3.62 14.39
CA THR A 86 -7.96 -3.33 14.34
C THR A 86 -7.27 -4.05 13.19
N ALA A 87 -7.85 -5.13 12.66
CA ALA A 87 -7.08 -6.11 11.89
C ALA A 87 -5.75 -6.42 12.61
N SER A 88 -4.61 -6.32 11.91
CA SER A 88 -3.27 -6.53 12.48
C SER A 88 -2.70 -5.37 13.30
N LEU A 89 -3.38 -4.21 13.40
CA LEU A 89 -2.91 -3.10 14.24
C LEU A 89 -2.86 -3.48 15.73
N ILE A 90 -3.70 -4.42 16.19
CA ILE A 90 -3.70 -4.93 17.58
C ILE A 90 -2.34 -5.51 18.02
N LYS A 91 -1.47 -5.83 17.06
CA LYS A 91 -0.10 -6.29 17.31
C LYS A 91 0.76 -5.20 17.99
N LEU A 92 0.41 -3.92 17.84
CA LEU A 92 1.04 -2.82 18.58
C LEU A 92 0.72 -2.92 20.09
N PRO A 93 -0.54 -2.91 20.54
CA PRO A 93 -0.89 -3.20 21.94
C PRO A 93 -0.31 -4.52 22.49
N LEU A 94 -0.31 -5.58 21.68
CA LEU A 94 0.28 -6.87 22.08
C LEU A 94 1.79 -6.77 22.31
N MET A 95 2.52 -5.99 21.50
CA MET A 95 3.93 -5.70 21.75
C MET A 95 4.12 -4.98 23.08
N VAL A 96 3.27 -4.00 23.42
CA VAL A 96 3.32 -3.31 24.72
C VAL A 96 3.16 -4.30 25.87
N ALA A 97 2.21 -5.25 25.76
CA ALA A 97 2.03 -6.30 26.75
C ALA A 97 3.25 -7.25 26.86
N ALA A 98 3.91 -7.56 25.75
CA ALA A 98 5.14 -8.35 25.77
C ALA A 98 6.29 -7.62 26.48
N TYR A 99 6.45 -6.33 26.24
CA TYR A 99 7.46 -5.53 26.94
C TYR A 99 7.13 -5.36 28.42
N GLU A 100 5.87 -5.22 28.80
CA GLU A 100 5.45 -5.20 30.21
C GLU A 100 5.83 -6.51 30.93
N ALA A 101 5.58 -7.67 30.31
CA ALA A 101 5.97 -8.96 30.87
C ALA A 101 7.50 -9.12 30.99
N ILE A 102 8.26 -8.58 30.03
CA ILE A 102 9.72 -8.55 30.06
C ILE A 102 10.23 -7.66 31.20
N ASP A 103 9.67 -6.46 31.36
CA ASP A 103 10.07 -5.50 32.40
C ASP A 103 9.77 -6.03 33.82
N ARG A 104 8.67 -6.78 33.97
CA ARG A 104 8.33 -7.52 35.20
C ARG A 104 9.20 -8.74 35.46
N GLY A 105 10.04 -9.15 34.50
CA GLY A 105 10.91 -10.32 34.60
C GLY A 105 10.17 -11.65 34.48
N GLU A 106 8.97 -11.66 33.91
CA GLU A 106 8.16 -12.86 33.68
C GLU A 106 8.67 -13.65 32.46
N THR A 107 9.27 -12.96 31.51
CA THR A 107 9.96 -13.52 30.34
C THR A 107 11.15 -12.63 29.96
N ALA A 108 11.87 -12.98 28.88
CA ALA A 108 13.02 -12.22 28.41
C ALA A 108 13.07 -12.19 26.87
N LEU A 109 13.70 -11.17 26.30
CA LEU A 109 13.86 -11.02 24.85
C LEU A 109 14.60 -12.20 24.22
N ASP A 110 15.57 -12.78 24.91
CA ASP A 110 16.35 -13.94 24.46
C ASP A 110 15.70 -15.30 24.81
N HIS A 111 14.49 -15.28 25.40
CA HIS A 111 13.74 -16.50 25.66
C HIS A 111 13.48 -17.25 24.35
N LYS A 112 13.88 -18.53 24.31
CA LYS A 112 13.73 -19.38 23.13
C LYS A 112 12.35 -20.01 23.08
N ILE A 113 11.70 -19.84 21.93
CA ILE A 113 10.40 -20.41 21.59
C ILE A 113 10.63 -21.45 20.50
N THR A 114 10.25 -22.69 20.77
CA THR A 114 10.25 -23.75 19.75
C THR A 114 8.96 -23.65 18.93
N LEU A 115 9.10 -23.39 17.63
CA LEU A 115 7.98 -23.41 16.70
C LEU A 115 7.48 -24.84 16.48
N ARG A 116 6.19 -25.10 16.73
CA ARG A 116 5.55 -26.41 16.48
C ARG A 116 4.66 -26.34 15.26
N GLU A 117 4.27 -27.50 14.72
CA GLU A 117 3.37 -27.53 13.57
C GLU A 117 1.98 -27.00 13.94
N GLU A 118 1.50 -27.22 15.17
CA GLU A 118 0.20 -26.70 15.64
C GLU A 118 0.15 -25.16 15.79
N ASP A 119 1.30 -24.52 15.97
CA ASP A 119 1.43 -23.06 16.12
C ASP A 119 1.25 -22.33 14.78
N LYS A 120 1.49 -23.03 13.68
CA LYS A 120 1.45 -22.47 12.34
C LYS A 120 0.01 -22.13 11.91
N VAL A 121 -0.16 -20.91 11.42
CA VAL A 121 -1.45 -20.36 10.97
C VAL A 121 -1.28 -19.62 9.65
N PRO A 122 -2.29 -19.64 8.76
CA PRO A 122 -2.19 -19.03 7.43
C PRO A 122 -2.16 -17.50 7.48
N GLY A 123 -2.09 -16.88 6.29
CA GLY A 123 -2.07 -15.43 6.12
C GLY A 123 -0.66 -14.85 6.07
N SER A 124 -0.53 -13.58 6.46
CA SER A 124 0.74 -12.86 6.46
C SER A 124 1.76 -13.45 7.44
N GLY A 125 3.01 -13.59 7.00
CA GLY A 125 4.12 -14.00 7.87
C GLY A 125 5.22 -14.78 7.15
N VAL A 126 6.33 -14.96 7.86
CA VAL A 126 7.52 -15.71 7.49
C VAL A 126 7.49 -17.12 8.12
N LEU A 127 7.01 -17.27 9.36
CA LEU A 127 7.18 -18.51 10.11
C LEU A 127 6.44 -19.70 9.50
N THR A 128 5.13 -19.55 9.23
CA THR A 128 4.33 -20.66 8.69
C THR A 128 4.84 -21.19 7.35
N PRO A 129 5.08 -20.34 6.33
CA PRO A 129 5.47 -20.87 5.03
C PRO A 129 6.96 -21.25 4.92
N HIS A 130 7.83 -20.85 5.85
CA HIS A 130 9.29 -20.96 5.65
C HIS A 130 10.07 -21.65 6.74
N ILE A 131 9.57 -21.67 7.96
CA ILE A 131 10.29 -22.25 9.08
C ILE A 131 9.66 -23.59 9.44
N GLY A 132 10.43 -24.67 9.35
CA GLY A 132 9.98 -26.01 9.77
C GLY A 132 9.72 -26.08 11.27
N ALA A 133 8.78 -26.92 11.72
CA ALA A 133 8.65 -27.17 13.14
C ALA A 133 9.94 -27.74 13.74
N GLY A 134 10.16 -27.44 15.01
CA GLY A 134 11.39 -27.72 15.74
C GLY A 134 12.42 -26.60 15.68
N ALA A 135 12.24 -25.59 14.82
CA ALA A 135 13.09 -24.40 14.84
C ALA A 135 12.92 -23.62 16.17
N GLU A 136 14.03 -23.09 16.69
CA GLU A 136 14.03 -22.19 17.83
C GLU A 136 14.18 -20.75 17.35
N ILE A 137 13.28 -19.86 17.78
CA ILE A 137 13.39 -18.42 17.61
C ILE A 137 13.34 -17.73 18.97
N THR A 138 13.91 -16.54 19.09
CA THR A 138 13.79 -15.77 20.35
C THR A 138 12.45 -15.04 20.41
N LEU A 139 12.01 -14.65 21.61
CA LEU A 139 10.86 -13.75 21.78
C LEU A 139 11.11 -12.41 21.06
N ALA A 140 12.34 -11.91 21.05
CA ALA A 140 12.72 -10.73 20.28
C ALA A 140 12.44 -10.91 18.78
N ASP A 141 12.80 -12.06 18.21
CA ASP A 141 12.54 -12.39 16.80
C ASP A 141 11.03 -12.49 16.53
N ALA A 142 10.28 -13.15 17.42
CA ALA A 142 8.84 -13.28 17.28
C ALA A 142 8.14 -11.91 17.30
N ILE A 143 8.52 -11.01 18.22
CA ILE A 143 8.01 -9.63 18.26
C ILE A 143 8.39 -8.88 16.98
N GLN A 144 9.64 -9.00 16.52
CA GLN A 144 10.10 -8.32 15.31
C GLN A 144 9.32 -8.79 14.06
N LEU A 145 9.14 -10.10 13.89
CA LEU A 145 8.37 -10.68 12.78
C LEU A 145 6.89 -10.27 12.83
N MET A 146 6.32 -10.23 14.05
CA MET A 146 4.95 -9.77 14.30
C MET A 146 4.75 -8.31 13.87
N ILE A 147 5.72 -7.43 14.12
CA ILE A 147 5.60 -6.01 13.77
C ILE A 147 5.96 -5.76 12.30
N ALA A 148 7.15 -6.16 11.85
CA ALA A 148 7.68 -5.79 10.54
C ALA A 148 7.00 -6.52 9.37
N PHE A 149 6.61 -7.79 9.56
CA PHE A 149 5.99 -8.62 8.52
C PHE A 149 4.53 -8.92 8.81
N SER A 150 4.00 -8.40 9.92
CA SER A 150 2.65 -8.75 10.37
C SER A 150 2.46 -10.27 10.50
N ASP A 151 3.47 -11.00 10.98
CA ASP A 151 3.45 -12.46 11.01
C ASP A 151 2.38 -13.00 11.99
N ASN A 152 1.43 -13.78 11.48
CA ASN A 152 0.31 -14.30 12.27
C ASN A 152 0.70 -15.43 13.22
N THR A 153 1.67 -16.26 12.84
CA THR A 153 2.21 -17.30 13.72
C THR A 153 3.04 -16.68 14.82
N ALA A 154 3.92 -15.74 14.49
CA ALA A 154 4.69 -15.01 15.49
C ALA A 154 3.76 -14.27 16.46
N THR A 155 2.66 -13.71 15.97
CA THR A 155 1.60 -13.11 16.82
C THR A 155 1.08 -14.11 17.84
N ASN A 156 0.71 -15.32 17.42
CA ASN A 156 0.22 -16.35 18.33
C ASN A 156 1.31 -16.82 19.32
N LEU A 157 2.56 -16.95 18.87
CA LEU A 157 3.68 -17.29 19.74
C LEU A 157 3.91 -16.23 20.82
N VAL A 158 3.81 -14.93 20.47
CA VAL A 158 3.89 -13.83 21.45
C VAL A 158 2.70 -13.88 22.42
N ILE A 159 1.48 -14.12 21.92
CA ILE A 159 0.29 -14.33 22.77
C ILE A 159 0.53 -15.46 23.78
N ASP A 160 1.17 -16.55 23.36
CA ASP A 160 1.45 -17.68 24.25
C ASP A 160 2.48 -17.37 25.33
N GLN A 161 3.37 -16.40 25.11
CA GLN A 161 4.31 -15.96 26.14
C GLN A 161 3.68 -15.02 27.17
N VAL A 162 2.74 -14.17 26.74
CA VAL A 162 2.18 -13.12 27.61
C VAL A 162 0.80 -13.47 28.17
N GLY A 163 0.09 -14.40 27.54
CA GLY A 163 -1.30 -14.73 27.82
C GLY A 163 -2.30 -13.89 27.02
N LEU A 164 -3.37 -14.55 26.55
CA LEU A 164 -4.37 -13.93 25.67
C LEU A 164 -5.12 -12.73 26.30
N GLY A 165 -5.32 -12.74 27.62
CA GLY A 165 -5.97 -11.65 28.34
C GLY A 165 -5.06 -10.45 28.65
N ALA A 166 -3.75 -10.66 28.68
CA ALA A 166 -2.79 -9.68 29.21
C ALA A 166 -2.79 -8.36 28.42
N THR A 167 -2.96 -8.42 27.09
CA THR A 167 -3.08 -7.21 26.27
C THR A 167 -4.28 -6.37 26.68
N THR A 168 -5.46 -6.99 26.77
CA THR A 168 -6.70 -6.28 27.14
C THR A 168 -6.62 -5.74 28.57
N GLU A 169 -6.12 -6.53 29.52
CA GLU A 169 -5.96 -6.11 30.92
C GLU A 169 -4.99 -4.92 31.06
N LEU A 170 -3.86 -4.95 30.34
CA LEU A 170 -2.90 -3.84 30.35
C LEU A 170 -3.50 -2.57 29.74
N MET A 171 -4.18 -2.68 28.60
CA MET A 171 -4.82 -1.54 27.95
C MET A 171 -5.91 -0.92 28.84
N GLU A 172 -6.73 -1.75 29.51
CA GLU A 172 -7.71 -1.27 30.49
C GLU A 172 -7.04 -0.56 31.67
N GLY A 173 -5.90 -1.07 32.16
CA GLY A 173 -5.10 -0.42 33.20
C GLY A 173 -4.51 0.94 32.80
N LEU A 174 -4.27 1.15 31.50
CA LEU A 174 -3.85 2.43 30.92
C LEU A 174 -5.03 3.36 30.57
N GLY A 175 -6.28 2.96 30.86
CA GLY A 175 -7.48 3.73 30.52
C GLY A 175 -7.97 3.58 29.08
N LEU A 176 -7.42 2.63 28.32
CA LEU A 176 -7.74 2.35 26.92
C LEU A 176 -8.80 1.25 26.82
N HIS A 177 -10.03 1.56 27.25
CA HIS A 177 -11.10 0.59 27.50
C HIS A 177 -11.65 -0.12 26.26
N ASN A 178 -11.44 0.42 25.05
CA ASN A 178 -11.92 -0.17 23.79
C ASN A 178 -10.84 -0.98 23.06
N THR A 179 -9.58 -0.85 23.47
CA THR A 179 -8.43 -1.56 22.92
C THR A 179 -8.38 -2.98 23.46
N LYS A 180 -8.94 -3.92 22.70
CA LYS A 180 -9.13 -5.32 23.14
C LYS A 180 -8.58 -6.30 22.12
N LEU A 181 -7.79 -7.26 22.60
CA LEU A 181 -7.44 -8.46 21.85
C LEU A 181 -8.49 -9.54 22.16
N ASN A 182 -9.18 -10.02 21.12
CA ASN A 182 -10.32 -10.92 21.33
C ASN A 182 -9.94 -12.40 21.31
N ALA A 183 -9.01 -12.80 20.44
CA ALA A 183 -8.67 -14.20 20.19
C ALA A 183 -7.26 -14.34 19.61
N LYS A 184 -6.74 -15.58 19.55
CA LYS A 184 -5.58 -15.90 18.72
C LYS A 184 -5.91 -15.78 17.23
N VAL A 185 -4.91 -15.41 16.43
CA VAL A 185 -5.04 -15.23 14.98
C VAL A 185 -5.43 -16.56 14.32
N PHE A 186 -6.45 -16.55 13.45
CA PHE A 186 -7.06 -17.74 12.81
C PHE A 186 -7.59 -18.82 13.77
N ARG A 187 -7.72 -18.52 15.06
CA ARG A 187 -8.16 -19.46 16.10
C ARG A 187 -9.30 -18.83 16.90
N ARG A 188 -10.40 -18.52 16.23
CA ARG A 188 -11.55 -17.81 16.81
C ARG A 188 -12.21 -18.57 17.98
N ASP A 189 -12.06 -19.89 18.00
CA ASP A 189 -12.44 -20.78 19.08
C ASP A 189 -11.74 -20.47 20.42
N THR A 190 -10.59 -19.79 20.38
CA THR A 190 -9.86 -19.34 21.58
C THR A 190 -10.38 -18.03 22.17
N SER A 191 -11.45 -17.45 21.58
CA SER A 191 -11.88 -16.10 21.92
C SER A 191 -12.28 -15.95 23.40
N ILE A 192 -11.68 -14.97 24.07
CA ILE A 192 -12.04 -14.53 25.43
C ILE A 192 -13.13 -13.45 25.40
N ASN A 193 -13.45 -12.92 24.21
CA ASN A 193 -14.53 -11.97 23.98
C ASN A 193 -15.33 -12.37 22.72
N PRO A 194 -16.26 -13.35 22.82
CA PRO A 194 -16.97 -13.89 21.66
C PRO A 194 -17.82 -12.84 20.90
N GLU A 195 -18.40 -11.88 21.63
CA GLU A 195 -19.18 -10.79 21.04
C GLU A 195 -18.29 -9.81 20.28
N GLY A 196 -17.21 -9.32 20.92
CA GLY A 196 -16.23 -8.45 20.27
C GLY A 196 -15.55 -9.13 19.09
N SER A 197 -15.25 -10.42 19.19
CA SER A 197 -14.71 -11.20 18.06
C SER A 197 -15.67 -11.29 16.88
N ARG A 198 -16.99 -11.26 17.12
CA ARG A 198 -18.00 -11.23 16.06
C ARG A 198 -18.15 -9.85 15.42
N ALA A 199 -18.05 -8.80 16.21
CA ALA A 199 -18.19 -7.43 15.72
C ALA A 199 -16.90 -6.93 15.03
N TYR A 200 -15.72 -7.24 15.58
CA TYR A 200 -14.46 -6.58 15.21
C TYR A 200 -13.35 -7.56 14.80
N GLY A 201 -13.60 -8.87 14.85
CA GLY A 201 -12.62 -9.88 14.48
C GLY A 201 -11.51 -10.03 15.52
N LEU A 202 -10.25 -9.87 15.10
CA LEU A 202 -9.09 -10.14 15.95
C LEU A 202 -9.01 -9.21 17.17
N GLY A 203 -9.34 -7.94 16.98
CA GLY A 203 -9.31 -6.94 18.03
C GLY A 203 -10.14 -5.70 17.68
N SER A 204 -10.42 -4.90 18.69
CA SER A 204 -11.08 -3.61 18.59
C SER A 204 -10.21 -2.52 19.21
N THR A 205 -10.37 -1.29 18.76
CA THR A 205 -9.79 -0.08 19.37
C THR A 205 -10.55 1.16 18.89
N THR A 206 -10.21 2.33 19.39
CA THR A 206 -10.61 3.62 18.80
C THR A 206 -9.38 4.38 18.28
N ALA A 207 -9.60 5.37 17.41
CA ALA A 207 -8.51 6.22 16.94
C ALA A 207 -7.92 7.07 18.08
N ALA A 208 -8.76 7.53 19.01
CA ALA A 208 -8.34 8.28 20.19
C ALA A 208 -7.45 7.45 21.14
N GLU A 209 -7.79 6.18 21.38
CA GLU A 209 -7.00 5.31 22.25
C GLU A 209 -5.64 4.96 21.65
N ILE A 210 -5.59 4.67 20.35
CA ILE A 210 -4.29 4.43 19.68
C ILE A 210 -3.45 5.70 19.64
N LEU A 211 -4.06 6.87 19.40
CA LEU A 211 -3.33 8.14 19.49
C LEU A 211 -2.70 8.32 20.89
N SER A 212 -3.48 8.08 21.94
CA SER A 212 -3.01 8.15 23.34
C SER A 212 -1.87 7.15 23.61
N LEU A 213 -1.96 5.94 23.06
CA LEU A 213 -0.90 4.93 23.16
C LEU A 213 0.39 5.40 22.49
N VAL A 214 0.30 6.00 21.29
CA VAL A 214 1.45 6.55 20.58
C VAL A 214 2.05 7.76 21.33
N GLU A 215 1.22 8.59 21.96
CA GLU A 215 1.69 9.69 22.81
C GLU A 215 2.51 9.18 24.00
N MET A 216 1.99 8.19 24.74
CA MET A 216 2.73 7.57 25.85
C MET A 216 4.03 6.91 25.36
N LEU A 217 4.01 6.27 24.19
CA LEU A 217 5.21 5.68 23.58
C LEU A 217 6.28 6.75 23.29
N HIS A 218 5.86 7.86 22.69
CA HIS A 218 6.74 8.99 22.41
C HIS A 218 7.27 9.65 23.69
N ALA A 219 6.44 9.75 24.74
CA ALA A 219 6.84 10.34 26.01
C ALA A 219 7.75 9.42 26.87
N ARG A 220 8.01 8.17 26.42
CA ARG A 220 8.72 7.14 27.20
C ARG A 220 7.97 6.72 28.48
N GLU A 221 6.64 6.78 28.43
CA GLU A 221 5.75 6.47 29.55
C GLU A 221 5.12 5.08 29.42
N LEU A 222 5.27 4.40 28.28
CA LEU A 222 4.85 2.99 28.15
C LEU A 222 5.88 2.05 28.75
N VAL A 223 5.44 1.28 29.76
CA VAL A 223 6.22 0.26 30.48
C VAL A 223 7.42 0.86 31.21
N SER A 224 8.47 1.21 30.47
CA SER A 224 9.66 1.91 30.94
C SER A 224 10.31 2.66 29.77
N PRO A 225 11.19 3.66 30.03
CA PRO A 225 11.85 4.39 28.95
C PRO A 225 12.64 3.48 27.98
N ALA A 226 13.34 2.49 28.52
CA ALA A 226 14.10 1.53 27.72
C ALA A 226 13.18 0.64 26.86
N ALA A 227 12.05 0.20 27.40
CA ALA A 227 11.05 -0.55 26.65
C ALA A 227 10.42 0.30 25.54
N SER A 228 10.10 1.56 25.83
CA SER A 228 9.57 2.51 24.83
C SER A 228 10.53 2.72 23.67
N ASP A 229 11.82 2.93 23.92
CA ASP A 229 12.82 3.07 22.86
C ASP A 229 12.98 1.78 22.03
N ALA A 230 12.98 0.61 22.69
CA ALA A 230 13.04 -0.69 22.01
C ALA A 230 11.80 -1.01 21.17
N MET A 231 10.62 -0.53 21.57
CA MET A 231 9.38 -0.62 20.80
C MET A 231 9.40 0.32 19.59
N LEU A 232 9.89 1.56 19.75
CA LEU A 232 10.04 2.51 18.65
C LEU A 232 10.99 1.98 17.58
N GLU A 233 12.14 1.41 17.96
CA GLU A 233 13.09 0.81 17.02
C GLU A 233 12.43 -0.26 16.14
N ARG A 234 11.61 -1.13 16.73
CA ARG A 234 10.89 -2.19 16.01
C ARG A 234 9.82 -1.66 15.08
N LEU A 235 9.12 -0.60 15.49
CA LEU A 235 8.11 0.07 14.66
C LEU A 235 8.76 0.81 13.48
N PHE A 236 9.94 1.42 13.66
CA PHE A 236 10.71 2.01 12.56
C PHE A 236 11.19 0.96 11.55
N ALA A 237 11.34 -0.29 11.97
CA ALA A 237 11.67 -1.40 11.08
C ALA A 237 10.45 -1.94 10.29
N CYS A 238 9.25 -1.39 10.50
CA CYS A 238 8.09 -1.71 9.68
C CYS A 238 8.32 -1.23 8.22
N GLN A 239 8.19 -2.14 7.27
CA GLN A 239 8.48 -1.85 5.85
C GLN A 239 7.23 -1.61 5.01
N ASP A 240 6.05 -1.57 5.64
CA ASP A 240 4.78 -1.34 4.95
C ASP A 240 4.66 0.14 4.54
N ARG A 241 4.84 0.42 3.26
CA ARG A 241 4.64 1.78 2.70
C ARG A 241 3.34 1.92 1.91
N GLY A 242 2.37 1.04 2.11
CA GLY A 242 1.12 1.04 1.33
C GLY A 242 0.08 2.07 1.78
N LYS A 243 0.15 2.55 3.03
CA LYS A 243 -0.85 3.42 3.68
C LYS A 243 -0.23 4.75 4.13
N LEU A 244 -0.11 5.05 5.43
CA LEU A 244 0.35 6.36 5.93
C LEU A 244 1.65 6.85 5.26
N CYS A 245 2.57 5.93 4.98
CA CYS A 245 3.88 6.22 4.40
C CYS A 245 3.89 6.32 2.87
N ARG A 246 2.75 6.14 2.18
CA ARG A 246 2.67 5.95 0.73
C ARG A 246 3.17 7.15 -0.07
N TYR A 247 2.76 8.34 0.34
CA TYR A 247 3.08 9.60 -0.36
C TYR A 247 3.98 10.53 0.44
N LEU A 248 4.56 10.02 1.53
CA LEU A 248 5.54 10.78 2.30
C LEU A 248 6.87 10.80 1.55
N PRO A 249 7.69 11.85 1.73
CA PRO A 249 9.07 11.83 1.31
C PRO A 249 9.77 10.55 1.77
N GLU A 250 10.66 10.04 0.94
CA GLU A 250 11.28 8.73 1.16
C GLU A 250 12.06 8.67 2.48
N GLU A 251 12.68 9.78 2.85
CA GLU A 251 13.47 9.98 4.08
C GLU A 251 12.61 10.10 5.34
N THR A 252 11.28 10.31 5.20
CA THR A 252 10.39 10.47 6.35
C THR A 252 10.32 9.16 7.13
N ARG A 253 10.81 9.21 8.36
CA ARG A 253 10.79 8.08 9.29
C ARG A 253 9.43 8.00 9.96
N VAL A 254 8.82 6.82 9.90
CA VAL A 254 7.52 6.58 10.55
C VAL A 254 7.61 5.28 11.34
N ALA A 255 7.41 5.36 12.65
CA ALA A 255 7.26 4.21 13.52
C ALA A 255 5.78 3.85 13.57
N HIS A 256 5.35 2.86 12.78
CA HIS A 256 3.93 2.58 12.59
C HIS A 256 3.61 1.09 12.46
N LYS A 257 2.32 0.78 12.57
CA LYS A 257 1.79 -0.55 12.28
C LYS A 257 0.47 -0.44 11.52
N GLY A 258 0.42 -1.06 10.35
CA GLY A 258 -0.80 -1.22 9.58
C GLY A 258 -1.61 -2.48 9.92
N GLY A 259 -2.86 -2.51 9.47
CA GLY A 259 -3.70 -3.70 9.47
C GLY A 259 -4.72 -3.69 8.32
N SER A 260 -4.87 -4.84 7.66
CA SER A 260 -5.79 -5.00 6.53
C SER A 260 -6.58 -6.31 6.67
N VAL A 261 -7.88 -6.23 6.47
CA VAL A 261 -8.82 -7.35 6.22
C VAL A 261 -9.82 -6.88 5.17
N SER A 262 -10.45 -7.75 4.38
CA SER A 262 -11.17 -7.33 3.16
C SER A 262 -12.03 -6.05 3.31
N ALA A 263 -12.84 -5.93 4.36
CA ALA A 263 -13.73 -4.78 4.59
C ALA A 263 -13.16 -3.63 5.44
N SER A 264 -11.94 -3.74 5.97
CA SER A 264 -11.35 -2.75 6.88
C SER A 264 -9.86 -2.53 6.62
N ARG A 265 -9.40 -1.28 6.70
CA ARG A 265 -7.97 -0.92 6.64
C ARG A 265 -7.66 0.03 7.79
N CYS A 266 -6.47 -0.06 8.35
CA CYS A 266 -6.01 0.87 9.36
C CYS A 266 -4.50 1.00 9.35
N ASP A 267 -4.02 2.11 9.88
CA ASP A 267 -2.62 2.35 10.11
C ASP A 267 -2.48 3.46 11.15
N ALA A 268 -1.49 3.33 12.03
CA ALA A 268 -1.25 4.27 13.10
C ALA A 268 0.19 4.22 13.57
N GLY A 269 0.69 5.35 14.06
CA GLY A 269 2.06 5.45 14.52
C GLY A 269 2.53 6.87 14.80
N LEU A 270 3.85 6.99 14.91
CA LEU A 270 4.59 8.23 15.11
C LEU A 270 5.34 8.57 13.82
N MET A 271 5.04 9.74 13.25
CA MET A 271 5.74 10.30 12.10
C MET A 271 6.76 11.34 12.59
N GLU A 272 8.04 11.14 12.26
CA GLU A 272 9.09 12.14 12.50
C GLU A 272 9.17 13.09 11.31
N THR A 273 9.00 14.39 11.57
CA THR A 273 9.06 15.42 10.53
C THR A 273 9.98 16.57 10.93
N PRO A 274 10.46 17.38 9.97
CA PRO A 274 11.20 18.61 10.27
C PRO A 274 10.51 19.56 11.27
N ALA A 275 9.18 19.65 11.23
CA ALA A 275 8.38 20.47 12.14
C ALA A 275 8.25 19.87 13.55
N GLY A 276 8.53 18.57 13.69
CA GLY A 276 8.43 17.83 14.93
C GLY A 276 7.71 16.49 14.78
N PRO A 277 7.60 15.76 15.90
CA PRO A 277 6.92 14.47 15.92
C PRO A 277 5.40 14.62 15.89
N ILE A 278 4.73 13.81 15.06
CA ILE A 278 3.28 13.79 14.88
C ILE A 278 2.77 12.39 15.20
N ALA A 279 1.85 12.26 16.14
CA ALA A 279 1.10 11.04 16.37
C ALA A 279 -0.16 11.06 15.49
N LEU A 280 -0.46 9.94 14.83
CA LEU A 280 -1.62 9.84 13.96
C LEU A 280 -2.16 8.41 13.85
N ALA A 281 -3.47 8.30 13.64
CA ALA A 281 -4.18 7.06 13.44
C ALA A 281 -5.34 7.26 12.47
N ILE A 282 -5.51 6.33 11.53
CA ILE A 282 -6.65 6.27 10.63
C ILE A 282 -7.18 4.85 10.52
N PHE A 283 -8.52 4.73 10.51
CA PHE A 283 -9.24 3.47 10.35
C PHE A 283 -10.36 3.63 9.35
N THR A 284 -10.58 2.59 8.58
CA THR A 284 -11.73 2.43 7.70
C THR A 284 -12.39 1.07 7.96
N THR A 285 -13.72 1.01 7.88
CA THR A 285 -14.47 -0.24 7.90
C THR A 285 -15.70 -0.14 7.01
N ASP A 286 -16.33 -1.28 6.72
CA ASP A 286 -17.45 -1.37 5.79
C ASP A 286 -17.12 -0.79 4.41
N ASN A 287 -15.85 -0.93 4.00
CA ASN A 287 -15.36 -0.46 2.72
C ASN A 287 -16.10 -1.14 1.56
N GLU A 288 -16.54 -0.34 0.60
CA GLU A 288 -17.10 -0.85 -0.67
C GLU A 288 -16.01 -1.53 -1.51
N ASP A 289 -14.85 -0.89 -1.65
CA ASP A 289 -13.68 -1.51 -2.27
C ASP A 289 -12.98 -2.49 -1.30
N ARG A 290 -13.14 -3.78 -1.63
CA ARG A 290 -12.59 -4.91 -0.87
C ARG A 290 -11.42 -5.60 -1.57
N SER A 291 -10.91 -5.00 -2.65
CA SER A 291 -9.81 -5.55 -3.43
C SER A 291 -8.49 -5.55 -2.64
N TRP A 292 -7.58 -6.42 -3.07
CA TRP A 292 -6.23 -6.51 -2.53
C TRP A 292 -5.26 -6.10 -3.63
N GLY A 293 -4.85 -4.82 -3.62
CA GLY A 293 -3.99 -4.24 -4.64
C GLY A 293 -3.58 -2.81 -4.27
N ASP A 294 -2.57 -2.29 -4.95
CA ASP A 294 -1.97 -0.98 -4.64
C ASP A 294 -2.93 0.20 -4.92
N GLU A 295 -4.03 -0.04 -5.64
CA GLU A 295 -5.08 0.93 -5.98
C GLU A 295 -6.29 0.85 -5.04
N ASN A 296 -6.20 0.11 -3.92
CA ASN A 296 -7.33 0.00 -3.00
C ASN A 296 -7.68 1.36 -2.37
N GLU A 297 -8.95 1.79 -2.50
CA GLU A 297 -9.42 3.12 -2.11
C GLU A 297 -9.07 3.49 -0.66
N ALA A 298 -9.24 2.55 0.28
CA ALA A 298 -8.95 2.78 1.69
C ALA A 298 -7.45 2.88 2.01
N GLU A 299 -6.59 2.21 1.23
CA GLU A 299 -5.14 2.36 1.34
C GLU A 299 -4.66 3.68 0.76
N LEU A 300 -5.22 4.10 -0.38
CA LEU A 300 -5.00 5.42 -0.98
C LEU A 300 -5.44 6.54 -0.03
N LEU A 301 -6.61 6.44 0.58
CA LEU A 301 -7.10 7.38 1.59
C LEU A 301 -6.12 7.52 2.76
N ALA A 302 -5.64 6.41 3.30
CA ALA A 302 -4.67 6.44 4.40
C ALA A 302 -3.34 7.09 3.98
N GLY A 303 -2.91 6.88 2.73
CA GLY A 303 -1.77 7.59 2.14
C GLY A 303 -1.98 9.09 2.02
N GLU A 304 -3.13 9.51 1.48
CA GLU A 304 -3.50 10.92 1.35
C GLU A 304 -3.61 11.61 2.71
N PHE A 305 -4.21 10.93 3.69
CA PHE A 305 -4.26 11.41 5.07
C PHE A 305 -2.87 11.66 5.65
N GLY A 306 -1.93 10.72 5.48
CA GLY A 306 -0.53 10.90 5.88
C GLY A 306 0.14 12.08 5.17
N ARG A 307 -0.06 12.20 3.85
CA ARG A 307 0.48 13.29 3.02
C ARG A 307 0.01 14.67 3.47
N VAL A 308 -1.31 14.82 3.66
CA VAL A 308 -1.93 16.08 4.06
C VAL A 308 -1.46 16.50 5.46
N VAL A 309 -1.42 15.56 6.40
CA VAL A 309 -0.90 15.81 7.75
C VAL A 309 0.56 16.27 7.69
N TYR A 310 1.41 15.58 6.92
CA TYR A 310 2.82 15.97 6.75
C TYR A 310 2.95 17.39 6.20
N GLN A 311 2.21 17.71 5.12
CA GLN A 311 2.28 19.03 4.46
C GLN A 311 1.82 20.16 5.39
N HIS A 312 0.70 19.98 6.09
CA HIS A 312 0.14 20.99 7.00
C HIS A 312 1.16 21.47 8.02
N PHE A 313 1.92 20.54 8.62
CA PHE A 313 2.88 20.89 9.67
C PHE A 313 4.24 21.35 9.12
N ASN A 314 4.67 20.91 7.94
CA ASN A 314 6.02 21.15 7.44
C ASN A 314 6.12 22.30 6.42
N ASN A 315 5.05 22.59 5.68
CA ASN A 315 5.04 23.62 4.62
C ASN A 315 3.86 24.60 4.82
N PRO A 316 3.81 25.40 5.90
CA PRO A 316 2.68 26.29 6.18
C PRO A 316 2.52 27.46 5.18
N ASP A 317 3.58 27.79 4.42
CA ASP A 317 3.58 28.84 3.38
C ASP A 317 3.25 28.30 1.97
N ASP A 318 3.35 26.98 1.74
CA ASP A 318 2.68 26.37 0.60
C ASP A 318 1.20 26.42 0.92
N LYS A 319 0.43 27.18 0.13
CA LYS A 319 -1.03 27.15 0.26
C LYS A 319 -1.45 25.69 0.35
N PRO A 320 -2.18 25.26 1.40
CA PRO A 320 -2.72 23.92 1.43
C PRO A 320 -3.45 23.74 0.10
N VAL A 321 -3.12 22.68 -0.64
CA VAL A 321 -3.95 22.26 -1.76
C VAL A 321 -5.29 21.91 -1.13
N ALA A 322 -6.17 22.90 -1.11
CA ALA A 322 -7.45 22.82 -0.49
C ALA A 322 -8.27 21.85 -1.31
N ILE A 323 -8.34 20.58 -0.87
CA ILE A 323 -9.43 19.72 -1.29
C ILE A 323 -10.66 20.17 -0.49
N THR A 324 -11.24 21.28 -0.95
CA THR A 324 -12.60 21.70 -0.58
C THR A 324 -13.47 21.48 -1.80
N ALA A 325 -14.68 20.97 -1.61
CA ALA A 325 -15.73 21.03 -2.62
C ALA A 325 -15.98 22.52 -2.96
N ARG A 326 -15.23 23.03 -3.93
CA ARG A 326 -15.23 24.43 -4.35
C ARG A 326 -16.60 24.73 -4.99
N VAL A 327 -17.30 25.75 -4.49
CA VAL A 327 -18.42 26.33 -5.24
C VAL A 327 -17.82 27.07 -6.43
N LEU A 328 -18.05 26.60 -7.66
CA LEU A 328 -17.53 27.27 -8.86
C LEU A 328 -18.53 28.31 -9.38
N SER A 329 -18.04 29.44 -9.87
CA SER A 329 -18.84 30.51 -10.49
C SER A 329 -17.98 31.29 -11.48
N ILE A 330 -18.57 32.28 -12.18
CA ILE A 330 -17.82 33.15 -13.10
C ILE A 330 -16.54 33.69 -12.46
N GLY A 331 -15.43 33.54 -13.18
CA GLY A 331 -14.09 33.93 -12.74
C GLY A 331 -13.34 32.87 -11.92
N ALA A 332 -13.92 31.67 -11.72
CA ALA A 332 -13.17 30.51 -11.25
C ALA A 332 -12.36 29.89 -12.39
N ASP A 333 -11.18 29.34 -12.08
CA ASP A 333 -10.32 28.70 -13.06
C ASP A 333 -9.68 27.40 -12.50
N GLY A 334 -9.11 26.60 -13.41
CA GLY A 334 -8.33 25.40 -13.13
C GLY A 334 -9.05 24.08 -13.40
N LEU A 335 -8.41 22.98 -13.03
CA LEU A 335 -8.78 21.60 -13.42
C LEU A 335 -10.19 21.17 -13.00
N LEU A 336 -10.72 21.74 -11.92
CA LEU A 336 -12.10 21.48 -11.48
C LEU A 336 -13.12 22.10 -12.44
N VAL A 337 -12.80 23.24 -13.05
CA VAL A 337 -13.61 23.87 -14.10
C VAL A 337 -13.52 23.08 -15.40
N GLU A 338 -12.35 22.56 -15.76
CA GLU A 338 -12.19 21.67 -16.91
C GLU A 338 -13.01 20.39 -16.74
N SER A 339 -12.95 19.79 -15.55
CA SER A 339 -13.68 18.56 -15.22
C SER A 339 -15.19 18.79 -15.25
N LEU A 340 -15.65 19.95 -14.79
CA LEU A 340 -17.02 20.40 -14.94
C LEU A 340 -17.41 20.57 -16.41
N GLN A 341 -16.61 21.29 -17.21
CA GLN A 341 -16.87 21.52 -18.64
C GLN A 341 -16.96 20.19 -19.42
N ARG A 342 -16.05 19.25 -19.15
CA ARG A 342 -16.07 17.88 -19.71
C ARG A 342 -17.33 17.12 -19.29
N THR A 343 -17.65 17.13 -18.00
CA THR A 343 -18.82 16.43 -17.45
C THR A 343 -20.12 17.00 -18.02
N LEU A 344 -20.24 18.32 -18.18
CA LEU A 344 -21.40 18.96 -18.81
C LEU A 344 -21.51 18.63 -20.30
N ASN A 345 -20.39 18.61 -21.02
CA ASN A 345 -20.38 18.22 -22.44
C ASN A 345 -20.81 16.77 -22.64
N ALA A 346 -20.50 15.87 -21.72
CA ALA A 346 -20.81 14.45 -21.80
C ALA A 346 -22.19 14.07 -21.23
N SER A 347 -22.67 14.78 -20.21
CA SER A 347 -23.89 14.42 -19.47
C SER A 347 -25.18 15.04 -20.01
N MET A 348 -25.09 16.03 -20.90
CA MET A 348 -26.25 16.77 -21.42
C MET A 348 -26.54 16.42 -22.88
N ASP A 349 -27.82 16.23 -23.23
CA ASP A 349 -28.28 15.97 -24.61
C ASP A 349 -29.33 17.01 -25.05
N PRO A 350 -29.10 17.80 -26.12
CA PRO A 350 -27.85 17.88 -26.88
C PRO A 350 -26.73 18.55 -26.07
N SER A 351 -25.50 18.08 -26.28
CA SER A 351 -24.28 18.58 -25.63
C SER A 351 -24.14 20.11 -25.79
N PRO A 352 -23.76 20.84 -24.73
CA PRO A 352 -23.56 22.28 -24.79
C PRO A 352 -22.33 22.72 -25.61
N LEU A 353 -21.45 21.79 -26.04
CA LEU A 353 -20.26 22.04 -26.87
C LEU A 353 -19.37 23.18 -26.32
N ILE A 354 -19.21 23.21 -25.00
CA ILE A 354 -18.40 24.22 -24.31
C ILE A 354 -16.92 23.89 -24.54
N GLY A 355 -16.08 24.90 -24.77
CA GLY A 355 -14.63 24.71 -24.76
C GLY A 355 -14.18 24.22 -23.37
N VAL A 356 -13.25 23.26 -23.34
CA VAL A 356 -12.62 22.78 -22.10
C VAL A 356 -11.29 23.52 -21.96
N ASP A 357 -11.37 24.73 -21.42
CA ASP A 357 -10.25 25.68 -21.30
C ASP A 357 -9.88 25.96 -19.85
N GLY A 358 -10.65 25.41 -18.90
CA GLY A 358 -10.42 25.59 -17.47
C GLY A 358 -10.77 26.98 -16.96
N ASP A 359 -11.42 27.82 -17.77
CA ASP A 359 -11.94 29.13 -17.37
C ASP A 359 -13.47 29.07 -17.21
N PHE A 360 -13.97 29.42 -16.02
CA PHE A 360 -15.40 29.49 -15.76
C PHE A 360 -15.90 30.83 -16.31
N GLY A 361 -16.02 30.88 -17.63
CA GLY A 361 -16.53 32.02 -18.36
C GLY A 361 -18.06 32.00 -18.56
N PRO A 362 -18.62 32.98 -19.28
CA PRO A 362 -20.05 33.08 -19.54
C PRO A 362 -20.67 31.85 -20.23
N ASN A 363 -19.89 31.11 -21.03
CA ASN A 363 -20.36 29.90 -21.71
C ASN A 363 -20.52 28.72 -20.73
N THR A 364 -19.58 28.54 -19.81
CA THR A 364 -19.65 27.54 -18.74
C THR A 364 -20.79 27.85 -17.78
N GLU A 365 -20.95 29.11 -17.36
CA GLU A 365 -22.07 29.54 -16.52
C GLU A 365 -23.42 29.25 -17.17
N LYS A 366 -23.56 29.52 -18.47
CA LYS A 366 -24.79 29.25 -19.22
C LYS A 366 -25.11 27.75 -19.28
N ALA A 367 -24.09 26.90 -19.44
CA ALA A 367 -24.27 25.46 -19.44
C ALA A 367 -24.65 24.92 -18.05
N VAL A 368 -24.03 25.44 -16.98
CA VAL A 368 -24.41 25.13 -15.59
C VAL A 368 -25.86 25.51 -15.32
N LYS A 369 -26.28 26.73 -15.68
CA LYS A 369 -27.69 27.16 -15.52
C LYS A 369 -28.66 26.23 -16.23
N ARG A 370 -28.32 25.80 -17.44
CA ARG A 370 -29.12 24.84 -18.22
C ARG A 370 -29.19 23.48 -17.54
N PHE A 371 -28.05 22.94 -17.13
CA PHE A 371 -27.97 21.67 -16.40
C PHE A 371 -28.80 21.71 -15.10
N GLN A 372 -28.68 22.78 -14.31
CA GLN A 372 -29.46 22.99 -13.09
C GLN A 372 -30.96 22.98 -13.39
N ALA A 373 -31.41 23.68 -14.44
CA ALA A 373 -32.82 23.71 -14.84
C ALA A 373 -33.33 22.33 -15.30
N GLU A 374 -32.53 21.59 -16.07
CA GLU A 374 -32.85 20.23 -16.55
C GLU A 374 -32.92 19.20 -15.39
N ASN A 375 -32.22 19.46 -14.27
CA ASN A 375 -32.16 18.58 -13.11
C ASN A 375 -32.95 19.09 -11.88
N GLY A 376 -33.80 20.11 -12.05
CA GLY A 376 -34.69 20.61 -10.99
C GLY A 376 -33.99 21.34 -9.85
N LEU A 377 -32.81 21.92 -10.10
CA LEU A 377 -32.03 22.73 -9.16
C LEU A 377 -32.29 24.23 -9.36
N GLU A 378 -31.87 25.06 -8.40
CA GLU A 378 -31.87 26.52 -8.55
C GLU A 378 -30.89 26.93 -9.66
N SER A 379 -31.38 27.64 -10.69
CA SER A 379 -30.60 27.97 -11.90
C SER A 379 -29.81 29.28 -11.72
N ASP A 380 -28.92 29.30 -10.74
CA ASP A 380 -28.11 30.48 -10.37
C ASP A 380 -26.76 30.53 -11.11
N GLY A 381 -26.36 29.44 -11.77
CA GLY A 381 -25.10 29.30 -12.52
C GLY A 381 -23.88 29.05 -11.65
N ARG A 382 -24.08 28.74 -10.37
CA ARG A 382 -23.02 28.40 -9.42
C ARG A 382 -23.02 26.90 -9.19
N VAL A 383 -21.87 26.26 -9.30
CA VAL A 383 -21.75 24.82 -9.07
C VAL A 383 -21.51 24.57 -7.60
N ASP A 384 -22.60 24.49 -6.85
CA ASP A 384 -22.65 24.20 -5.43
C ASP A 384 -22.77 22.69 -5.13
N ALA A 385 -22.87 22.32 -3.85
CA ALA A 385 -22.94 20.92 -3.45
C ALA A 385 -24.15 20.15 -4.03
N ALA A 386 -25.27 20.84 -4.27
CA ALA A 386 -26.44 20.24 -4.91
C ALA A 386 -26.20 20.00 -6.40
N THR A 387 -25.57 20.95 -7.07
CA THR A 387 -25.19 20.87 -8.48
C THR A 387 -24.15 19.78 -8.72
N TRP A 388 -23.13 19.67 -7.86
CA TRP A 388 -22.14 18.59 -7.92
C TRP A 388 -22.75 17.20 -7.72
N ARG A 389 -23.68 17.07 -6.77
CA ARG A 389 -24.38 15.79 -6.53
C ARG A 389 -25.22 15.37 -7.74
N ALA A 390 -25.85 16.32 -8.42
CA ALA A 390 -26.62 16.04 -9.63
C ALA A 390 -25.73 15.71 -10.84
N LEU A 391 -24.54 16.31 -10.96
CA LEU A 391 -23.57 16.02 -12.02
C LEU A 391 -22.99 14.60 -11.92
N GLY A 392 -22.95 14.03 -10.70
CA GLY A 392 -22.37 12.72 -10.47
C GLY A 392 -20.83 12.74 -10.54
N PRO A 393 -20.18 11.57 -10.74
CA PRO A 393 -18.72 11.48 -10.85
C PRO A 393 -18.20 12.39 -11.96
N LEU A 394 -17.22 13.23 -11.63
CA LEU A 394 -16.62 14.14 -12.58
C LEU A 394 -15.66 13.42 -13.52
N LEU A 395 -15.67 13.85 -14.78
CA LEU A 395 -14.63 13.51 -15.74
C LEU A 395 -13.37 14.31 -15.44
N THR A 396 -12.62 13.89 -14.41
CA THR A 396 -11.34 14.47 -13.97
C THR A 396 -10.18 13.71 -14.62
N GLU A 397 -9.40 14.34 -15.48
CA GLU A 397 -8.02 13.90 -15.69
C GLU A 397 -7.13 14.62 -14.67
N ASP A 398 -6.04 13.96 -14.26
CA ASP A 398 -5.00 14.46 -13.34
C ASP A 398 -4.44 15.84 -13.72
N ASP A 399 -3.61 16.45 -12.85
CA ASP A 399 -2.74 17.57 -13.23
C ASP A 399 -2.10 17.30 -14.60
N PRO A 400 -2.03 18.27 -15.52
CA PRO A 400 -1.52 18.02 -16.86
C PRO A 400 -0.10 17.48 -16.72
N ALA A 401 0.06 16.22 -17.11
CA ALA A 401 1.33 15.54 -17.02
C ALA A 401 2.40 16.41 -17.70
N PRO A 402 3.52 16.72 -17.00
CA PRO A 402 4.63 17.46 -17.57
C PRO A 402 5.00 16.94 -18.97
N ALA A 403 5.53 17.83 -19.80
CA ALA A 403 5.97 17.45 -21.14
C ALA A 403 6.88 16.20 -21.08
N PRO A 404 6.71 15.22 -21.99
CA PRO A 404 7.48 13.97 -21.96
C PRO A 404 8.99 14.18 -21.84
N GLU A 405 9.53 15.24 -22.43
CA GLU A 405 10.96 15.58 -22.37
C GLU A 405 11.43 15.89 -20.95
N VAL A 406 10.58 16.50 -20.13
CA VAL A 406 10.88 16.79 -18.71
C VAL A 406 10.89 15.49 -17.90
N VAL A 407 9.88 14.65 -18.10
CA VAL A 407 9.74 13.38 -17.40
C VAL A 407 10.89 12.44 -17.76
N ASN A 408 11.17 12.29 -19.05
CA ASN A 408 12.13 11.32 -19.58
C ASN A 408 13.60 11.76 -19.39
N SER A 409 13.84 13.03 -19.02
CA SER A 409 15.18 13.52 -18.64
C SER A 409 15.43 13.47 -17.13
N THR A 410 14.42 13.15 -16.31
CA THR A 410 14.57 13.08 -14.86
C THR A 410 15.40 11.87 -14.46
N VAL A 411 16.54 12.09 -13.79
CA VAL A 411 17.36 11.04 -13.21
C VAL A 411 17.01 10.91 -11.73
N GLU A 412 16.35 9.82 -11.35
CA GLU A 412 16.04 9.53 -9.96
C GLU A 412 17.25 8.90 -9.27
N GLU A 413 17.66 9.43 -8.11
CA GLU A 413 18.69 8.82 -7.28
C GLU A 413 18.30 7.39 -6.86
N ARG A 414 19.30 6.52 -6.77
CA ARG A 414 19.13 5.14 -6.31
C ARG A 414 19.73 4.99 -4.93
N LYS A 415 19.08 4.20 -4.09
CA LYS A 415 19.63 3.75 -2.81
C LYS A 415 20.83 2.85 -3.06
N PRO A 416 21.84 2.89 -2.17
CA PRO A 416 22.97 1.98 -2.27
C PRO A 416 22.53 0.52 -2.26
N ALA A 417 23.34 -0.35 -2.85
CA ALA A 417 23.11 -1.79 -2.84
C ALA A 417 23.05 -2.32 -1.40
N ASP A 418 22.21 -3.33 -1.17
CA ASP A 418 22.04 -3.88 0.18
C ASP A 418 23.33 -4.49 0.74
N PRO A 419 23.49 -4.50 2.08
CA PRO A 419 24.50 -5.35 2.72
C PRO A 419 24.28 -6.84 2.37
N LEU A 420 25.36 -7.64 2.25
CA LEU A 420 25.25 -9.08 1.93
C LEU A 420 24.91 -9.95 3.15
N ASP A 421 24.90 -9.38 4.35
CA ASP A 421 24.49 -10.03 5.58
C ASP A 421 22.97 -10.03 5.77
N GLY A 422 22.49 -10.99 6.56
CA GLY A 422 21.08 -11.18 6.89
C GLY A 422 20.59 -12.60 6.60
N PRO A 423 19.62 -13.11 7.38
CA PRO A 423 19.10 -14.45 7.18
C PRO A 423 18.25 -14.51 5.89
N PRO A 424 18.26 -15.64 5.16
CA PRO A 424 17.54 -15.80 3.88
C PRO A 424 16.04 -16.05 4.08
N LEU A 425 15.40 -15.29 4.96
CA LEU A 425 13.98 -15.45 5.28
C LEU A 425 13.13 -14.85 4.17
N VAL A 426 12.38 -15.66 3.45
CA VAL A 426 11.41 -15.18 2.46
C VAL A 426 10.00 -15.49 2.93
N THR A 427 8.98 -14.90 2.29
CA THR A 427 7.55 -15.18 2.50
C THR A 427 6.89 -15.86 1.29
N CYS A 428 7.52 -15.81 0.11
CA CYS A 428 7.02 -16.35 -1.15
C CYS A 428 6.79 -17.87 -1.15
N ALA A 429 5.62 -18.28 -1.64
CA ALA A 429 5.24 -19.68 -1.65
C ALA A 429 6.01 -20.53 -2.66
N ALA A 430 6.69 -19.93 -3.64
CA ALA A 430 7.70 -20.59 -4.49
C ALA A 430 8.75 -19.57 -4.97
N TYR A 431 9.99 -20.02 -5.20
CA TYR A 431 11.02 -19.20 -5.85
C TYR A 431 11.97 -20.02 -6.72
N ALA A 432 12.63 -19.36 -7.66
CA ALA A 432 13.69 -19.92 -8.49
C ALA A 432 14.76 -18.86 -8.78
N ILE A 433 16.02 -19.28 -8.82
CA ILE A 433 17.20 -18.43 -9.04
C ILE A 433 18.05 -19.05 -10.15
N ALA A 434 18.45 -18.25 -11.13
CA ALA A 434 19.40 -18.65 -12.16
C ALA A 434 20.52 -17.63 -12.33
N ASP A 435 21.68 -18.11 -12.75
CA ASP A 435 22.74 -17.27 -13.32
C ASP A 435 22.23 -16.67 -14.65
N ALA A 436 22.32 -15.35 -14.79
CA ALA A 436 21.69 -14.67 -15.93
C ALA A 436 22.47 -14.81 -17.23
N ASP A 437 23.79 -15.02 -17.17
CA ASP A 437 24.65 -15.11 -18.34
C ASP A 437 24.57 -16.50 -18.97
N THR A 438 24.59 -17.54 -18.14
CA THR A 438 24.53 -18.94 -18.57
C THR A 438 23.10 -19.47 -18.66
N GLY A 439 22.18 -18.94 -17.85
CA GLY A 439 20.86 -19.51 -17.61
C GLY A 439 20.90 -20.79 -16.77
N GLU A 440 22.02 -21.09 -16.11
CA GLU A 440 22.13 -22.22 -15.20
C GLU A 440 21.19 -22.00 -14.00
N PHE A 441 20.30 -22.96 -13.76
CA PHE A 441 19.50 -22.98 -12.55
C PHE A 441 20.40 -23.21 -11.34
N LEU A 442 20.32 -22.34 -10.34
CA LEU A 442 21.16 -22.40 -9.15
C LEU A 442 20.39 -22.96 -7.95
N TRP A 443 19.26 -22.34 -7.61
CA TRP A 443 18.49 -22.67 -6.42
C TRP A 443 16.99 -22.42 -6.60
N GLY A 444 16.16 -23.15 -5.85
CA GLY A 444 14.72 -22.97 -5.85
C GLY A 444 14.04 -23.61 -4.65
N LYS A 445 12.80 -23.21 -4.42
CA LYS A 445 11.85 -23.85 -3.50
C LYS A 445 10.50 -23.91 -4.20
N ASP A 446 9.94 -25.11 -4.29
CA ASP A 446 8.66 -25.36 -4.96
C ASP A 446 8.65 -24.76 -6.38
N GLU A 447 9.81 -24.75 -7.03
CA GLU A 447 10.05 -24.00 -8.26
C GLU A 447 9.24 -24.53 -9.45
N ASN A 448 8.89 -25.82 -9.41
CA ASN A 448 8.07 -26.52 -10.39
C ASN A 448 6.59 -26.63 -9.98
N VAL A 449 6.17 -25.99 -8.87
CA VAL A 449 4.77 -26.00 -8.45
C VAL A 449 3.97 -25.00 -9.28
N VAL A 450 2.91 -25.51 -9.92
CA VAL A 450 1.98 -24.75 -10.75
C VAL A 450 1.23 -23.71 -9.92
N ARG A 451 1.23 -22.46 -10.39
CA ARG A 451 0.58 -21.31 -9.75
C ARG A 451 -0.01 -20.35 -10.79
N ASP A 452 -0.98 -19.55 -10.39
CA ASP A 452 -1.42 -18.39 -11.16
C ASP A 452 -0.25 -17.42 -11.40
N PRO A 453 -0.02 -16.96 -12.65
CA PRO A 453 1.05 -16.02 -12.94
C PRO A 453 0.70 -14.58 -12.54
N ALA A 454 -0.58 -14.19 -12.46
CA ALA A 454 -0.94 -12.77 -12.40
C ALA A 454 -0.26 -11.96 -13.53
N SER A 455 0.04 -10.67 -13.32
CA SER A 455 0.61 -9.79 -14.37
C SER A 455 2.04 -10.11 -14.82
N ILE A 456 2.76 -11.06 -14.20
CA ILE A 456 4.04 -11.50 -14.80
C ILE A 456 3.84 -12.23 -16.14
N THR A 457 2.59 -12.60 -16.47
CA THR A 457 2.14 -12.97 -17.83
C THR A 457 2.58 -11.96 -18.89
N LYS A 458 2.61 -10.65 -18.57
CA LYS A 458 2.94 -9.57 -19.52
C LYS A 458 4.38 -9.61 -20.05
N LEU A 459 5.26 -10.41 -19.43
CA LEU A 459 6.57 -10.69 -20.01
C LEU A 459 6.46 -11.42 -21.36
N MET A 460 5.42 -12.24 -21.58
CA MET A 460 5.25 -12.99 -22.84
C MET A 460 4.78 -12.10 -24.00
N PRO A 461 3.73 -11.26 -23.88
CA PRO A 461 3.40 -10.27 -24.91
C PRO A 461 4.58 -9.33 -25.20
N ALA A 462 5.28 -8.84 -24.17
CA ALA A 462 6.45 -7.99 -24.36
C ALA A 462 7.57 -8.71 -25.11
N LEU A 463 7.84 -9.98 -24.78
CA LEU A 463 8.81 -10.82 -25.47
C LEU A 463 8.45 -10.99 -26.96
N LEU A 464 7.20 -11.32 -27.26
CA LEU A 464 6.74 -11.48 -28.64
C LEU A 464 6.93 -10.20 -29.45
N VAL A 465 6.62 -9.03 -28.87
CA VAL A 465 6.81 -7.74 -29.53
C VAL A 465 8.29 -7.47 -29.80
N VAL A 466 9.17 -7.62 -28.81
CA VAL A 466 10.60 -7.30 -29.00
C VAL A 466 11.30 -8.27 -29.95
N ALA A 467 10.92 -9.55 -29.94
CA ALA A 467 11.42 -10.55 -30.89
C ALA A 467 10.97 -10.21 -32.32
N TYR A 468 9.68 -9.91 -32.51
CA TYR A 468 9.17 -9.52 -33.83
C TYR A 468 9.81 -8.22 -34.35
N ALA A 469 10.05 -7.25 -33.46
CA ALA A 469 10.65 -5.97 -33.79
C ALA A 469 12.16 -6.05 -34.09
N GLU A 470 12.87 -7.06 -33.58
CA GLU A 470 14.28 -7.28 -33.94
C GLU A 470 14.42 -7.60 -35.44
N GLU A 471 13.48 -8.40 -35.97
CA GLU A 471 13.40 -8.72 -37.41
C GLU A 471 12.69 -7.63 -38.23
N ASN A 472 11.76 -6.90 -37.60
CA ASN A 472 10.91 -5.90 -38.25
C ASN A 472 10.93 -4.54 -37.51
N PRO A 473 12.05 -3.79 -37.50
CA PRO A 473 12.21 -2.62 -36.63
C PRO A 473 11.13 -1.52 -36.82
N ALA A 474 10.61 -1.38 -38.04
CA ALA A 474 9.58 -0.40 -38.38
C ALA A 474 8.25 -0.62 -37.63
N VAL A 475 7.99 -1.85 -37.14
CA VAL A 475 6.76 -2.17 -36.39
C VAL A 475 6.62 -1.32 -35.13
N LEU A 476 7.75 -0.91 -34.52
CA LEU A 476 7.76 -0.14 -33.29
C LEU A 476 7.20 1.27 -33.46
N ASP A 477 7.22 1.79 -34.68
CA ASP A 477 6.74 3.14 -35.00
C ASP A 477 5.30 3.10 -35.57
N GLU A 478 4.71 1.90 -35.71
CA GLU A 478 3.31 1.75 -36.10
C GLU A 478 2.38 2.25 -35.01
N VAL A 479 1.29 2.89 -35.46
CA VAL A 479 0.26 3.42 -34.58
C VAL A 479 -0.66 2.29 -34.11
N VAL A 480 -0.81 2.18 -32.80
CA VAL A 480 -1.74 1.27 -32.11
C VAL A 480 -2.93 2.09 -31.63
N THR A 481 -4.12 1.78 -32.13
CA THR A 481 -5.38 2.39 -31.68
C THR A 481 -6.01 1.52 -30.61
N TYR A 482 -6.28 2.10 -29.44
CA TYR A 482 -6.90 1.36 -28.34
C TYR A 482 -8.38 1.14 -28.66
N SER A 483 -8.80 -0.13 -28.63
CA SER A 483 -10.20 -0.50 -28.83
C SER A 483 -11.01 -0.28 -27.55
N LYS A 484 -12.33 -0.31 -27.68
CA LYS A 484 -13.23 -0.34 -26.51
C LYS A 484 -12.96 -1.54 -25.60
N ARG A 485 -12.59 -2.70 -26.18
CA ARG A 485 -12.22 -3.89 -25.42
C ARG A 485 -10.97 -3.65 -24.58
N ALA A 486 -9.95 -3.02 -25.16
CA ALA A 486 -8.72 -2.67 -24.44
C ALA A 486 -9.02 -1.75 -23.25
N ASP A 487 -9.73 -0.65 -23.50
CA ASP A 487 -10.10 0.35 -22.48
C ASP A 487 -10.96 -0.25 -21.33
N GLU A 488 -11.96 -1.07 -21.67
CA GLU A 488 -12.84 -1.70 -20.68
C GLU A 488 -12.20 -2.89 -19.93
N THR A 489 -10.94 -3.25 -20.23
CA THR A 489 -10.28 -4.36 -19.55
C THR A 489 -9.91 -3.98 -18.11
N SER A 490 -10.62 -4.57 -17.15
CA SER A 490 -10.42 -4.32 -15.71
C SER A 490 -9.01 -4.63 -15.22
N GLY A 491 -8.58 -4.00 -14.13
CA GLY A 491 -7.28 -4.20 -13.47
C GLY A 491 -6.34 -3.01 -13.68
N SER A 492 -5.03 -3.23 -13.56
CA SER A 492 -4.03 -2.20 -13.82
C SER A 492 -4.15 -1.67 -15.25
N THR A 493 -4.02 -0.36 -15.43
CA THR A 493 -4.25 0.33 -16.70
C THR A 493 -3.09 1.26 -17.04
N SER A 494 -2.81 1.41 -18.33
CA SER A 494 -1.97 2.49 -18.87
C SER A 494 -2.74 3.81 -19.01
N ALA A 495 -4.03 3.79 -18.64
CA ALA A 495 -4.97 4.90 -18.69
C ALA A 495 -5.12 5.46 -20.11
N VAL A 496 -5.03 4.62 -21.14
CA VAL A 496 -5.27 4.99 -22.54
C VAL A 496 -6.69 4.56 -22.91
N ARG A 497 -7.45 5.50 -23.45
CA ARG A 497 -8.89 5.36 -23.70
C ARG A 497 -9.17 4.84 -25.10
N ALA A 498 -10.37 4.31 -25.29
CA ALA A 498 -10.85 3.88 -26.59
C ALA A 498 -10.78 5.03 -27.62
N GLY A 499 -10.16 4.76 -28.78
CA GLY A 499 -9.94 5.74 -29.85
C GLY A 499 -8.67 6.58 -29.70
N GLU A 500 -7.97 6.51 -28.56
CA GLU A 500 -6.64 7.07 -28.40
C GLU A 500 -5.58 6.17 -29.05
N GLN A 501 -4.48 6.80 -29.44
CA GLN A 501 -3.44 6.24 -30.29
C GLN A 501 -2.06 6.61 -29.78
N LEU A 502 -1.15 5.66 -29.89
CA LEU A 502 0.29 5.82 -29.65
C LEU A 502 1.08 4.77 -30.44
N SER A 503 2.39 4.96 -30.58
CA SER A 503 3.22 3.97 -31.28
C SER A 503 3.33 2.66 -30.49
N LEU A 504 3.57 1.53 -31.17
CA LEU A 504 3.79 0.25 -30.50
C LEU A 504 4.94 0.30 -29.48
N ARG A 505 5.97 1.12 -29.73
CA ARG A 505 7.07 1.39 -28.79
C ARG A 505 6.56 2.00 -27.49
N GLU A 506 5.69 2.99 -27.57
CA GLU A 506 5.08 3.63 -26.39
C GLU A 506 4.13 2.66 -25.67
N THR A 507 3.42 1.81 -26.43
CA THR A 507 2.52 0.79 -25.88
C THR A 507 3.29 -0.23 -25.04
N LEU A 508 4.56 -0.52 -25.37
CA LEU A 508 5.43 -1.35 -24.52
C LEU A 508 5.72 -0.71 -23.15
N TYR A 509 5.90 0.61 -23.07
CA TYR A 509 6.07 1.28 -21.78
C TYR A 509 4.77 1.23 -20.97
N GLY A 510 3.62 1.50 -21.60
CA GLY A 510 2.29 1.35 -20.98
C GLY A 510 2.00 -0.07 -20.51
N LEU A 511 2.50 -1.09 -21.22
CA LEU A 511 2.42 -2.50 -20.82
C LEU A 511 3.27 -2.80 -19.58
N MET A 512 4.54 -2.36 -19.58
CA MET A 512 5.53 -2.86 -18.63
C MET A 512 5.63 -2.05 -17.34
N LEU A 513 5.51 -0.72 -17.41
CA LEU A 513 5.72 0.15 -16.24
C LEU A 513 4.52 0.10 -15.28
N PRO A 514 3.32 0.60 -15.66
CA PRO A 514 2.14 0.61 -14.80
C PRO A 514 1.42 -0.75 -14.84
N SER A 515 1.91 -1.71 -15.63
CA SER A 515 1.29 -3.03 -15.81
C SER A 515 -0.05 -2.99 -16.57
N GLY A 516 -0.20 -2.10 -17.56
CA GLY A 516 -1.47 -1.85 -18.26
C GLY A 516 -2.06 -3.08 -18.95
N ASN A 517 -3.28 -3.46 -18.56
CA ASN A 517 -4.06 -4.52 -19.17
C ASN A 517 -4.62 -4.09 -20.53
N ASP A 518 -5.07 -2.84 -20.62
CA ASP A 518 -5.44 -2.12 -21.83
C ASP A 518 -4.33 -2.21 -22.89
N ALA A 519 -3.09 -1.87 -22.54
CA ALA A 519 -1.93 -1.96 -23.43
C ALA A 519 -1.69 -3.40 -23.90
N SER A 520 -1.87 -4.38 -23.02
CA SER A 520 -1.73 -5.81 -23.34
C SER A 520 -2.76 -6.30 -24.35
N VAL A 521 -4.01 -5.84 -24.24
CA VAL A 521 -5.07 -6.17 -25.19
C VAL A 521 -4.84 -5.46 -26.52
N ALA A 522 -4.46 -4.18 -26.49
CA ALA A 522 -4.18 -3.39 -27.69
C ALA A 522 -3.03 -4.00 -28.51
N ILE A 523 -1.92 -4.43 -27.87
CA ILE A 523 -0.82 -5.15 -28.54
C ILE A 523 -1.33 -6.42 -29.23
N ALA A 524 -2.17 -7.19 -28.53
CA ALA A 524 -2.67 -8.46 -29.03
C ALA A 524 -3.59 -8.29 -30.23
N GLU A 525 -4.46 -7.27 -30.20
CA GLU A 525 -5.32 -6.92 -31.33
C GLU A 525 -4.51 -6.37 -32.52
N HIS A 526 -3.42 -5.64 -32.27
CA HIS A 526 -2.56 -5.07 -33.31
C HIS A 526 -1.68 -6.09 -34.04
N LEU A 527 -1.10 -7.05 -33.30
CA LEU A 527 -0.11 -7.99 -33.84
C LEU A 527 -0.63 -9.42 -34.04
N GLY A 528 -1.82 -9.74 -33.53
CA GLY A 528 -2.34 -11.11 -33.53
C GLY A 528 -2.32 -11.81 -34.88
N ASP A 529 -2.73 -11.12 -35.95
CA ASP A 529 -2.73 -11.67 -37.31
C ASP A 529 -1.32 -11.94 -37.86
N ARG A 530 -0.30 -11.23 -37.37
CA ARG A 530 1.10 -11.35 -37.83
C ARG A 530 1.89 -12.43 -37.09
N LEU A 531 1.44 -12.76 -35.87
CA LEU A 531 2.12 -13.70 -34.97
C LEU A 531 1.40 -15.04 -34.83
N ALA A 532 0.24 -15.19 -35.47
CA ALA A 532 -0.54 -16.43 -35.42
C ALA A 532 0.34 -17.65 -35.76
N PRO A 533 0.32 -18.71 -34.94
CA PRO A 533 1.03 -19.95 -35.26
C PRO A 533 0.55 -20.56 -36.57
N GLU A 534 1.46 -21.24 -37.27
CA GLU A 534 1.12 -21.93 -38.52
C GLU A 534 -0.01 -22.96 -38.28
N GLY A 535 -1.04 -22.92 -39.12
CA GLY A 535 -2.20 -23.82 -39.02
C GLY A 535 -3.24 -23.42 -37.97
N PHE A 536 -3.08 -22.29 -37.28
CA PHE A 536 -4.15 -21.73 -36.45
C PHE A 536 -5.31 -21.21 -37.32
N ASP A 537 -6.52 -21.17 -36.77
CA ASP A 537 -7.72 -20.73 -37.49
C ASP A 537 -7.53 -19.31 -38.06
N PRO A 538 -7.51 -19.13 -39.40
CA PRO A 538 -7.28 -17.83 -40.02
C PRO A 538 -8.45 -16.86 -39.77
N GLU A 539 -9.64 -17.35 -39.44
CA GLU A 539 -10.83 -16.52 -39.19
C GLU A 539 -10.99 -16.16 -37.70
N ALA A 540 -10.14 -16.68 -36.81
CA ALA A 540 -10.17 -16.34 -35.40
C ALA A 540 -9.85 -14.85 -35.17
N PRO A 541 -10.42 -14.21 -34.14
CA PRO A 541 -10.05 -12.85 -33.75
C PRO A 541 -8.54 -12.70 -33.50
N ALA A 542 -7.97 -11.56 -33.88
CA ALA A 542 -6.54 -11.27 -33.70
C ALA A 542 -6.06 -11.52 -32.25
N TYR A 543 -6.87 -11.13 -31.26
CA TYR A 543 -6.56 -11.41 -29.85
C TYR A 543 -6.34 -12.90 -29.56
N ASP A 544 -7.18 -13.78 -30.10
CA ASP A 544 -7.09 -15.23 -29.86
C ASP A 544 -5.88 -15.84 -30.57
N LYS A 545 -5.57 -15.35 -31.77
CA LYS A 545 -4.32 -15.67 -32.50
C LYS A 545 -3.09 -15.27 -31.69
N PHE A 546 -3.13 -14.12 -31.02
CA PHE A 546 -2.03 -13.68 -30.17
C PHE A 546 -1.89 -14.56 -28.92
N VAL A 547 -2.98 -14.96 -28.26
CA VAL A 547 -2.92 -15.92 -27.15
C VAL A 547 -2.38 -17.27 -27.62
N ALA A 548 -2.69 -17.71 -28.83
CA ALA A 548 -2.10 -18.90 -29.43
C ALA A 548 -0.58 -18.73 -29.66
N ALA A 549 -0.14 -17.55 -30.13
CA ALA A 549 1.27 -17.22 -30.28
C ALA A 549 2.03 -17.24 -28.94
N MET A 550 1.41 -16.73 -27.86
CA MET A 550 2.00 -16.80 -26.51
C MET A 550 2.25 -18.24 -26.06
N ASN A 551 1.29 -19.14 -26.28
CA ASN A 551 1.44 -20.55 -25.93
C ASN A 551 2.45 -21.27 -26.85
N ALA A 552 2.49 -20.92 -28.14
CA ALA A 552 3.49 -21.46 -29.06
C ALA A 552 4.91 -21.05 -28.64
N LYS A 553 5.11 -19.79 -28.22
CA LYS A 553 6.39 -19.32 -27.70
C LYS A 553 6.75 -19.97 -26.37
N ALA A 554 5.78 -20.19 -25.48
CA ALA A 554 6.02 -20.95 -24.23
C ALA A 554 6.52 -22.37 -24.53
N ALA A 555 5.89 -23.07 -25.49
CA ALA A 555 6.32 -24.39 -25.93
C ALA A 555 7.72 -24.37 -26.58
N GLU A 556 8.03 -23.37 -27.41
CA GLU A 556 9.34 -23.17 -28.03
C GLU A 556 10.45 -23.00 -26.97
N LEU A 557 10.18 -22.23 -25.92
CA LEU A 557 11.10 -22.03 -24.80
C LEU A 557 11.21 -23.25 -23.88
N GLY A 558 10.33 -24.24 -24.03
CA GLY A 558 10.29 -25.43 -23.18
C GLY A 558 9.61 -25.21 -21.83
N MET A 559 8.73 -24.21 -21.72
CA MET A 559 7.93 -23.92 -20.53
C MET A 559 6.78 -24.95 -20.41
N LYS A 560 7.05 -26.07 -19.73
CA LYS A 560 6.17 -27.26 -19.78
C LYS A 560 4.91 -27.14 -18.94
N ASP A 561 4.95 -26.29 -17.93
CA ASP A 561 3.91 -26.14 -16.92
C ASP A 561 3.32 -24.72 -16.96
N THR A 562 3.41 -24.07 -18.14
CA THR A 562 2.84 -22.75 -18.43
C THR A 562 1.71 -22.85 -19.45
N GLY A 563 0.59 -22.21 -19.16
CA GLY A 563 -0.54 -22.07 -20.06
C GLY A 563 -1.15 -20.67 -19.99
N TYR A 564 -1.25 -20.00 -21.14
CA TYR A 564 -1.85 -18.67 -21.24
C TYR A 564 -3.29 -18.73 -21.76
N LYS A 565 -4.20 -18.00 -21.10
CA LYS A 565 -5.64 -17.89 -21.44
C LYS A 565 -6.02 -16.47 -21.84
N ASN A 566 -5.24 -15.51 -21.40
CA ASN A 566 -5.34 -14.11 -21.75
C ASN A 566 -3.95 -13.47 -21.74
N THR A 567 -3.85 -12.24 -22.25
CA THR A 567 -2.56 -11.57 -22.44
C THR A 567 -2.10 -10.79 -21.20
N HIS A 568 -3.03 -10.44 -20.31
CA HIS A 568 -2.78 -9.50 -19.21
C HIS A 568 -2.54 -10.17 -17.86
N GLY A 569 -2.97 -11.42 -17.65
CA GLY A 569 -2.77 -12.14 -16.39
C GLY A 569 -3.89 -12.03 -15.37
N LEU A 570 -5.13 -11.74 -15.79
CA LEU A 570 -6.27 -11.93 -14.87
C LEU A 570 -6.51 -13.42 -14.72
N THR A 571 -6.94 -13.85 -13.53
CA THR A 571 -7.17 -15.27 -13.24
C THR A 571 -8.20 -15.85 -14.19
N ASP A 572 -7.86 -17.00 -14.77
CA ASP A 572 -8.72 -17.81 -15.62
C ASP A 572 -8.31 -19.28 -15.45
N ASP A 573 -9.24 -20.21 -15.67
CA ASP A 573 -8.97 -21.63 -15.48
C ASP A 573 -7.92 -22.14 -16.47
N GLY A 574 -6.88 -22.78 -15.94
CA GLY A 574 -5.70 -23.18 -16.70
C GLY A 574 -4.79 -22.02 -17.14
N HIS A 575 -4.93 -20.82 -16.55
CA HIS A 575 -3.94 -19.74 -16.67
C HIS A 575 -2.86 -19.89 -15.62
N VAL A 576 -1.77 -20.57 -15.96
CA VAL A 576 -0.80 -21.07 -14.98
C VAL A 576 0.63 -20.93 -15.44
N THR A 577 1.57 -20.97 -14.50
CA THR A 577 3.01 -21.04 -14.73
C THR A 577 3.72 -21.69 -13.53
N THR A 578 5.02 -21.90 -13.64
CA THR A 578 5.93 -22.24 -12.51
C THR A 578 7.02 -21.18 -12.33
N ALA A 579 7.73 -21.19 -11.21
CA ALA A 579 8.86 -20.28 -11.01
C ALA A 579 10.04 -20.63 -11.93
N ALA A 580 10.24 -21.93 -12.19
CA ALA A 580 11.25 -22.44 -13.12
C ALA A 580 10.98 -21.99 -14.56
N ASP A 581 9.74 -22.13 -15.06
CA ASP A 581 9.39 -21.67 -16.41
C ASP A 581 9.57 -20.16 -16.57
N MET A 582 9.30 -19.38 -15.50
CA MET A 582 9.51 -17.94 -15.51
C MET A 582 10.99 -17.52 -15.57
N LEU A 583 11.94 -18.39 -15.25
CA LEU A 583 13.37 -18.13 -15.50
C LEU A 583 13.70 -18.21 -17.00
N LEU A 584 13.04 -19.10 -17.74
CA LEU A 584 13.27 -19.27 -19.18
C LEU A 584 12.86 -18.02 -19.95
N ILE A 585 11.67 -17.49 -19.66
CA ILE A 585 11.21 -16.23 -20.24
C ILE A 585 12.04 -15.04 -19.77
N ALA A 586 12.50 -15.01 -18.51
CA ALA A 586 13.38 -13.94 -18.02
C ALA A 586 14.68 -13.89 -18.82
N LYS A 587 15.32 -15.06 -19.03
CA LYS A 587 16.54 -15.18 -19.83
C LYS A 587 16.34 -14.75 -21.27
N GLU A 588 15.31 -15.27 -21.92
CA GLU A 588 15.01 -14.94 -23.33
C GLU A 588 14.72 -13.45 -23.49
N ALA A 589 13.80 -12.90 -22.67
CA ALA A 589 13.44 -11.49 -22.70
C ALA A 589 14.64 -10.57 -22.47
N TRP A 590 15.55 -10.94 -21.55
CA TRP A 590 16.74 -10.14 -21.23
C TRP A 590 17.75 -10.02 -22.38
N SER A 591 17.75 -10.97 -23.33
CA SER A 591 18.65 -10.93 -24.47
C SER A 591 18.42 -9.70 -25.36
N TYR A 592 17.17 -9.24 -25.47
CA TYR A 592 16.77 -8.11 -26.30
C TYR A 592 17.11 -6.76 -25.64
N PRO A 593 17.93 -5.90 -26.27
CA PRO A 593 18.29 -4.59 -25.72
C PRO A 593 17.09 -3.67 -25.45
N LEU A 594 16.05 -3.75 -26.30
CA LEU A 594 14.82 -2.97 -26.12
C LEU A 594 14.07 -3.40 -24.84
N MET A 595 13.99 -4.70 -24.56
CA MET A 595 13.37 -5.20 -23.34
C MET A 595 14.09 -4.64 -22.12
N ARG A 596 15.43 -4.75 -22.06
CA ARG A 596 16.26 -4.22 -20.96
C ARG A 596 16.01 -2.73 -20.72
N LYS A 597 15.91 -1.94 -21.80
CA LYS A 597 15.59 -0.52 -21.71
C LYS A 597 14.21 -0.28 -21.09
N VAL A 598 13.18 -0.94 -21.61
CA VAL A 598 11.79 -0.73 -21.15
C VAL A 598 11.62 -1.13 -19.70
N VAL A 599 12.03 -2.34 -19.32
CA VAL A 599 11.83 -2.88 -17.95
C VAL A 599 12.68 -2.18 -16.89
N GLY A 600 13.83 -1.61 -17.27
CA GLY A 600 14.70 -0.83 -16.40
C GLY A 600 14.30 0.65 -16.26
N THR A 601 13.29 1.10 -17.01
CA THR A 601 12.82 2.49 -16.94
C THR A 601 11.91 2.68 -15.71
N ARG A 602 12.24 3.65 -14.83
CA ARG A 602 11.49 3.95 -13.60
C ARG A 602 10.24 4.80 -13.86
N VAL A 603 10.37 5.79 -14.74
CA VAL A 603 9.29 6.71 -15.11
C VAL A 603 9.39 7.01 -16.60
N HIS A 604 8.26 7.06 -17.29
CA HIS A 604 8.18 7.39 -18.71
C HIS A 604 6.98 8.30 -18.99
N GLY A 605 7.23 9.44 -19.62
CA GLY A 605 6.20 10.34 -20.14
C GLY A 605 5.96 10.10 -21.63
N CYS A 606 4.70 10.16 -22.06
CA CYS A 606 4.29 10.01 -23.45
C CYS A 606 3.16 11.01 -23.78
N THR A 607 3.18 11.56 -25.00
CA THR A 607 2.02 12.29 -25.55
C THR A 607 1.23 11.33 -26.44
N LEU A 608 -0.03 11.10 -26.11
CA LEU A 608 -0.96 10.33 -26.92
C LEU A 608 -1.91 11.24 -27.69
N SER A 609 -2.51 10.72 -28.76
CA SER A 609 -3.45 11.46 -29.60
C SER A 609 -4.74 10.68 -29.83
N SER A 610 -5.88 11.35 -29.90
CA SER A 610 -7.14 10.77 -30.37
C SER A 610 -7.20 10.74 -31.90
N VAL A 611 -8.04 9.84 -32.45
CA VAL A 611 -8.50 9.88 -33.85
C VAL A 611 -8.94 11.28 -34.31
N ASP A 612 -9.49 12.08 -33.41
CA ASP A 612 -10.06 13.40 -33.70
C ASP A 612 -9.05 14.55 -33.50
N GLY A 613 -7.79 14.24 -33.18
CA GLY A 613 -6.68 15.21 -33.13
C GLY A 613 -6.45 15.88 -31.77
N TYR A 614 -7.22 15.56 -30.73
CA TYR A 614 -6.87 15.95 -29.35
C TYR A 614 -5.61 15.21 -28.89
N GLN A 615 -4.77 15.89 -28.10
CA GLN A 615 -3.56 15.32 -27.50
C GLN A 615 -3.54 15.54 -26.00
N ARG A 616 -3.02 14.55 -25.27
CA ARG A 616 -2.70 14.69 -23.85
C ARG A 616 -1.45 13.91 -23.48
N ASN A 617 -0.85 14.29 -22.36
CA ASN A 617 0.29 13.59 -21.81
C ASN A 617 -0.17 12.54 -20.80
N VAL A 618 0.58 11.45 -20.72
CA VAL A 618 0.48 10.42 -19.68
C VAL A 618 1.86 10.19 -19.09
N ILE A 619 1.88 9.85 -17.80
CA ILE A 619 3.10 9.44 -17.10
C ILE A 619 2.88 8.05 -16.55
N TRP A 620 3.79 7.16 -16.90
CA TRP A 620 3.82 5.81 -16.41
C TRP A 620 4.98 5.64 -15.43
N LYS A 621 4.67 5.10 -14.26
CA LYS A 621 5.66 4.74 -13.24
C LYS A 621 5.80 3.24 -13.18
N ASN A 622 7.03 2.78 -13.03
CA ASN A 622 7.31 1.36 -12.93
C ASN A 622 6.85 0.83 -11.57
N SER A 623 5.99 -0.19 -11.62
CA SER A 623 5.52 -0.90 -10.44
C SER A 623 6.64 -1.64 -9.69
N ASN A 624 7.78 -1.94 -10.32
CA ASN A 624 8.91 -2.62 -9.68
C ASN A 624 9.76 -1.65 -8.82
N ARG A 625 9.51 -1.67 -7.51
CA ARG A 625 10.22 -0.84 -6.54
C ARG A 625 11.71 -1.19 -6.35
N LEU A 626 12.18 -2.34 -6.85
CA LEU A 626 13.61 -2.68 -6.79
C LEU A 626 14.48 -1.73 -7.63
N LEU A 627 13.92 -1.11 -8.68
CA LEU A 627 14.64 -0.15 -9.52
C LEU A 627 15.13 1.09 -8.76
N GLY A 628 14.58 1.34 -7.57
CA GLY A 628 15.05 2.38 -6.64
C GLY A 628 16.35 2.03 -5.92
N PHE A 629 16.90 0.83 -6.10
CA PHE A 629 18.15 0.37 -5.49
C PHE A 629 19.20 0.13 -6.57
N GLU A 630 20.46 0.41 -6.23
CA GLU A 630 21.61 0.04 -7.07
C GLU A 630 21.67 -1.47 -7.27
N GLY A 631 22.09 -1.89 -8.46
CA GLY A 631 22.21 -3.31 -8.83
C GLY A 631 20.94 -3.92 -9.42
N PHE A 632 19.76 -3.30 -9.33
CA PHE A 632 18.52 -3.84 -9.94
C PHE A 632 18.09 -3.06 -11.19
N ASP A 633 17.55 -3.77 -12.17
CA ASP A 633 17.21 -3.20 -13.49
C ASP A 633 16.05 -3.93 -14.23
N GLY A 634 15.26 -4.73 -13.52
CA GLY A 634 14.07 -5.38 -14.07
C GLY A 634 13.40 -6.35 -13.08
N LEU A 635 12.36 -7.10 -13.45
CA LEU A 635 11.70 -7.16 -14.75
C LEU A 635 10.22 -6.77 -14.61
N LYS A 636 9.42 -7.60 -13.91
CA LYS A 636 7.98 -7.39 -13.84
C LYS A 636 7.36 -7.93 -12.55
N THR A 637 6.47 -7.13 -11.97
CA THR A 637 5.60 -7.48 -10.83
C THR A 637 4.28 -8.09 -11.32
N GLY A 638 3.60 -8.85 -10.46
CA GLY A 638 2.21 -9.24 -10.67
C GLY A 638 1.47 -9.58 -9.40
N THR A 639 0.17 -9.26 -9.33
CA THR A 639 -0.69 -9.60 -8.19
C THR A 639 -2.11 -9.89 -8.64
N THR A 640 -2.65 -11.00 -8.15
CA THR A 640 -4.08 -11.30 -8.12
C THR A 640 -4.38 -11.99 -6.80
N THR A 641 -5.65 -12.07 -6.40
CA THR A 641 -6.05 -12.79 -5.18
C THR A 641 -5.56 -14.24 -5.16
N PRO A 642 -5.65 -15.03 -6.27
CA PRO A 642 -5.16 -16.41 -6.26
C PRO A 642 -3.63 -16.54 -6.35
N ALA A 643 -2.96 -15.67 -7.11
CA ALA A 643 -1.51 -15.74 -7.28
C ALA A 643 -0.73 -15.25 -6.05
N GLY A 644 -1.32 -14.36 -5.24
CA GLY A 644 -0.59 -13.56 -4.27
C GLY A 644 0.33 -12.54 -4.95
N ALA A 645 1.38 -12.10 -4.26
CA ALA A 645 2.34 -11.12 -4.81
C ALA A 645 3.55 -11.81 -5.47
N CYS A 646 3.67 -11.66 -6.78
CA CYS A 646 4.73 -12.23 -7.61
C CYS A 646 5.71 -11.15 -8.10
N LEU A 647 6.96 -11.53 -8.33
CA LEU A 647 7.99 -10.70 -8.95
C LEU A 647 8.99 -11.58 -9.72
N VAL A 648 9.20 -11.25 -11.00
CA VAL A 648 10.37 -11.67 -11.77
C VAL A 648 11.32 -10.49 -11.80
N SER A 649 12.56 -10.70 -11.39
CA SER A 649 13.56 -9.64 -11.28
C SER A 649 14.91 -10.05 -11.82
N THR A 650 15.74 -9.06 -12.13
CA THR A 650 17.17 -9.24 -12.36
C THR A 650 17.96 -8.26 -11.49
N GLY A 651 19.11 -8.72 -11.04
CA GLY A 651 20.05 -7.92 -10.27
C GLY A 651 21.48 -8.33 -10.55
N GLU A 652 22.40 -7.38 -10.46
CA GLU A 652 23.83 -7.56 -10.66
C GLU A 652 24.62 -6.99 -9.49
N ARG A 653 25.61 -7.76 -9.03
CA ARG A 653 26.58 -7.32 -8.04
C ARG A 653 27.94 -7.91 -8.32
N ASP A 654 28.98 -7.09 -8.26
CA ASP A 654 30.37 -7.51 -8.46
C ASP A 654 30.58 -8.33 -9.76
N GLY A 655 29.89 -7.93 -10.84
CA GLY A 655 29.92 -8.60 -12.14
C GLY A 655 29.17 -9.92 -12.22
N ARG A 656 28.36 -10.28 -11.21
CA ARG A 656 27.53 -11.48 -11.20
C ARG A 656 26.05 -11.11 -11.28
N ARG A 657 25.44 -11.40 -12.43
CA ARG A 657 24.03 -11.15 -12.67
C ARG A 657 23.18 -12.38 -12.43
N LEU A 658 22.07 -12.20 -11.73
CA LEU A 658 21.11 -13.26 -11.43
C LEU A 658 19.71 -12.88 -11.95
N PHE A 659 18.92 -13.90 -12.25
CA PHE A 659 17.47 -13.82 -12.30
C PHE A 659 16.89 -14.43 -11.03
N VAL A 660 15.93 -13.74 -10.42
CA VAL A 660 15.17 -14.24 -9.27
C VAL A 660 13.69 -14.11 -9.54
N VAL A 661 12.98 -15.24 -9.42
CA VAL A 661 11.52 -15.33 -9.49
C VAL A 661 10.98 -15.63 -8.10
N THR A 662 9.97 -14.87 -7.68
CA THR A 662 9.19 -15.11 -6.47
C THR A 662 7.71 -15.18 -6.81
N LEU A 663 7.02 -16.24 -6.37
CA LEU A 663 5.59 -16.44 -6.59
C LEU A 663 4.88 -16.56 -5.24
N GLY A 664 3.77 -15.84 -5.07
CA GLY A 664 2.92 -15.95 -3.88
C GLY A 664 3.56 -15.42 -2.59
N SER A 665 4.20 -14.25 -2.63
CA SER A 665 4.67 -13.53 -1.42
C SER A 665 3.48 -13.09 -0.55
N ALA A 666 3.71 -13.00 0.76
CA ALA A 666 2.65 -12.76 1.75
C ALA A 666 1.93 -11.41 1.60
N SER A 667 2.55 -10.43 0.94
CA SER A 667 1.96 -9.14 0.61
C SER A 667 2.68 -8.49 -0.58
N THR A 668 2.11 -7.42 -1.14
CA THR A 668 2.79 -6.62 -2.18
C THR A 668 4.14 -6.10 -1.71
N ALA A 669 4.27 -5.65 -0.47
CA ALA A 669 5.53 -5.17 0.08
C ALA A 669 6.53 -6.31 0.27
N SER A 670 6.07 -7.46 0.79
CA SER A 670 6.93 -8.61 1.10
C SER A 670 7.65 -9.16 -0.14
N ARG A 671 7.06 -9.08 -1.35
CA ARG A 671 7.72 -9.56 -2.58
C ARG A 671 9.11 -8.94 -2.82
N TYR A 672 9.28 -7.67 -2.45
CA TYR A 672 10.52 -6.94 -2.63
C TYR A 672 11.55 -7.34 -1.59
N VAL A 673 11.10 -7.59 -0.37
CA VAL A 673 11.93 -8.12 0.71
C VAL A 673 12.39 -9.53 0.36
N ASP A 674 11.48 -10.40 -0.08
CA ASP A 674 11.77 -11.76 -0.47
C ASP A 674 12.83 -11.82 -1.57
N SER A 675 12.62 -11.02 -2.62
CA SER A 675 13.58 -10.94 -3.72
C SER A 675 14.95 -10.45 -3.23
N ARG A 676 15.01 -9.32 -2.50
CA ARG A 676 16.28 -8.80 -1.94
C ARG A 676 16.98 -9.81 -1.04
N ASN A 677 16.25 -10.57 -0.23
CA ASN A 677 16.80 -11.61 0.64
C ASN A 677 17.41 -12.76 -0.17
N LEU A 678 16.74 -13.21 -1.23
CA LEU A 678 17.25 -14.25 -2.13
C LEU A 678 18.50 -13.79 -2.87
N TYR A 679 18.54 -12.55 -3.38
CA TYR A 679 19.73 -12.01 -4.03
C TYR A 679 20.92 -11.93 -3.07
N ARG A 680 20.74 -11.35 -1.88
CA ARG A 680 21.80 -11.26 -0.86
C ARG A 680 22.36 -12.63 -0.52
N TRP A 681 21.46 -13.59 -0.28
CA TRP A 681 21.83 -14.97 0.00
C TRP A 681 22.59 -15.62 -1.16
N ALA A 682 22.06 -15.54 -2.39
CA ALA A 682 22.68 -16.14 -3.56
C ALA A 682 24.06 -15.55 -3.87
N TRP A 683 24.22 -14.22 -3.82
CA TRP A 683 25.53 -13.58 -4.00
C TRP A 683 26.53 -13.97 -2.90
N SER A 684 26.07 -14.10 -1.66
CA SER A 684 26.90 -14.60 -0.55
C SER A 684 27.38 -16.04 -0.78
N GLN A 685 26.49 -16.94 -1.24
CA GLN A 685 26.86 -18.33 -1.58
C GLN A 685 27.90 -18.38 -2.72
N LEU A 686 27.71 -17.57 -3.76
CA LEU A 686 28.62 -17.49 -4.90
C LEU A 686 30.00 -16.91 -4.53
N GLY A 687 30.03 -15.92 -3.62
CA GLY A 687 31.26 -15.33 -3.08
C GLY A 687 32.06 -16.30 -2.21
N ALA A 688 31.39 -17.08 -1.36
CA ALA A 688 32.04 -18.11 -0.52
C ALA A 688 32.67 -19.23 -1.36
N SER A 689 32.01 -19.64 -2.44
CA SER A 689 32.50 -20.69 -3.35
C SER A 689 33.79 -20.29 -4.09
N SER A 690 33.97 -18.99 -4.40
CA SER A 690 35.22 -18.49 -5.02
C SER A 690 36.43 -18.47 -4.09
N GLN A 691 36.24 -18.54 -2.77
CA GLN A 691 37.37 -18.60 -1.81
C GLN A 691 37.87 -20.03 -1.57
N GLN A 692 37.04 -21.06 -1.75
CA GLN A 692 37.45 -22.46 -1.57
C GLN A 692 38.19 -23.06 -2.79
N GLY A 693 38.13 -22.43 -3.96
CA GLY A 693 38.87 -22.87 -5.16
C GLY A 693 40.28 -22.26 -5.31
N ALA A 694 40.71 -21.44 -4.35
CA ALA A 694 41.97 -20.72 -4.37
C ALA A 694 42.97 -21.18 -3.29
N GLU A 695 42.66 -22.26 -2.55
CA GLU A 695 43.57 -22.91 -1.58
C GLU A 695 44.19 -24.20 -2.13
#